data_AF-A0A7X6DGC7-F1
#
_entry.id   AF-A0A7X6DGC7-F1
#
_cell.length_a   1.000
_cell.length_b   1.000
_cell.length_c   1.000
_cell.angle_alpha   90.00
_cell.angle_beta   90.00
_cell.angle_gamma   90.00
#
_symmetry.space_group_name_H-M   'P 1'
#
loop_
_entity.id
_entity.type
_entity.pdbx_description
1 polymer ?
#
loop_
_entity_poly.entity_id
_entity_poly.type
_entity_poly.pdbx_seq_one_letter_code
_entity_poly.pdbx_strand_id
1 'polypeptide(L)'
;MSATASRERLAGVAAALAAALALWLLSLTPGGRLAEAKAFDLFTTLAAPRASAAPIVIVAVDEPTFQELRLQWPFPRSMHARLLERLQADGAAAVGFDVVFAEPTTPAEDGAFARAIANSRAVALASAREMLDGGNATMWTEVQPLPELLAAGAVAGDIGVRPDADYVVRQRPEGGETMAAQLAGRLGATAAGPRGELIEYLGPRGTIDTRSYYQAVLPGLLPPGFFSGKIVLVGRTSRSAADLRQARSDMFNSPFVLGGQGDSAFPGVEIQATLLANRLQGGGVVAVAPQWRLALVLGLAALLALASASLHPALAAGASAAAAAGVVVLSWSLFAGARWWLPPVGPVAALAAAAAATGLLHFVSVRRRSRRMRGLFAQYVPAEVVAQLVEQPGLVRLGGEAREVTVMFTDLAGFTGLSERLSAEQTVEVLTAYFNAMTPVIHRHGGTVDKYIGDAIMAFWGAPLPDPAHAEHAVRAAIEMQEAMHPLAGELGERGLPPITMRIGLHSGTAVVGNVGSDLRFSYTAVGDTVNLAARLEGANKAFGTGILLSDATAARLPPGLPLRVLDVVVVKGKSEPVRVFTPCDDDELREHSAAALAAFGAGRWQQAQEHLQALLRREPRDPAALRLLERVDQARALPAGADWSPALALDKL
;
A
#
# COMPACT_ATOMS: atom_id res chain seq x y z
N MET A 1 20.89 -16.79 9.07
CA MET A 1 19.57 -16.57 8.43
C MET A 1 18.38 -16.51 9.41
N SER A 2 18.46 -17.05 10.65
CA SER A 2 17.31 -17.06 11.58
C SER A 2 17.00 -15.71 12.26
N ALA A 3 18.01 -14.89 12.56
CA ALA A 3 17.83 -13.64 13.31
C ALA A 3 17.19 -12.49 12.50
N THR A 4 17.35 -12.48 11.17
CA THR A 4 16.71 -11.48 10.30
C THR A 4 15.24 -11.82 10.05
N ALA A 5 14.93 -13.09 9.84
CA ALA A 5 13.55 -13.56 9.67
C ALA A 5 12.72 -13.35 10.95
N SER A 6 13.30 -13.53 12.14
CA SER A 6 12.59 -13.26 13.40
C SER A 6 12.33 -11.77 13.62
N ARG A 7 13.27 -10.89 13.26
CA ARG A 7 13.09 -9.43 13.33
C ARG A 7 11.99 -8.94 12.39
N GLU A 8 11.93 -9.44 11.16
CA GLU A 8 10.88 -9.08 10.20
C GLU A 8 9.49 -9.53 10.68
N ARG A 9 9.39 -10.71 11.30
CA ARG A 9 8.15 -11.20 11.91
C ARG A 9 7.67 -10.31 13.05
N LEU A 10 8.59 -9.95 13.96
CA LEU A 10 8.28 -9.06 15.09
C LEU A 10 7.86 -7.67 14.60
N ALA A 11 8.52 -7.12 13.58
CA ALA A 11 8.14 -5.86 12.98
C ALA A 11 6.74 -5.91 12.35
N GLY A 12 6.39 -7.02 11.67
CA GLY A 12 5.06 -7.25 11.12
C GLY A 12 3.97 -7.30 12.20
N VAL A 13 4.19 -8.04 13.28
CA VAL A 13 3.26 -8.11 14.41
C VAL A 13 3.10 -6.74 15.09
N ALA A 14 4.21 -6.04 15.34
CA ALA A 14 4.16 -4.71 15.96
C ALA A 14 3.38 -3.70 15.10
N ALA A 15 3.60 -3.70 13.78
CA ALA A 15 2.87 -2.83 12.86
C ALA A 15 1.37 -3.18 12.79
N ALA A 16 1.04 -4.47 12.77
CA ALA A 16 -0.35 -4.94 12.80
C ALA A 16 -1.08 -4.47 14.07
N LEU A 17 -0.44 -4.64 15.23
CA LEU A 17 -0.99 -4.23 16.52
C LEU A 17 -1.13 -2.70 16.62
N ALA A 18 -0.14 -1.94 16.15
CA ALA A 18 -0.20 -0.49 16.14
C ALA A 18 -1.33 0.02 15.23
N ALA A 19 -1.49 -0.56 14.04
CA ALA A 19 -2.57 -0.22 13.12
C ALA A 19 -3.95 -0.58 13.68
N ALA A 20 -4.09 -1.77 14.27
CA ALA A 20 -5.33 -2.20 14.92
C ALA A 20 -5.70 -1.29 16.10
N LEU A 21 -4.73 -0.95 16.96
CA LEU A 21 -4.93 -0.06 18.09
C LEU A 21 -5.32 1.35 17.63
N ALA A 22 -4.67 1.89 16.60
CA ALA A 22 -5.00 3.20 16.06
C ALA A 22 -6.44 3.26 15.53
N LEU A 23 -6.89 2.24 14.78
CA LEU A 23 -8.27 2.17 14.29
C LEU A 23 -9.28 1.92 15.41
N TRP A 24 -8.90 1.15 16.44
CA TRP A 24 -9.72 1.02 17.63
C TRP A 24 -9.86 2.34 18.39
N LEU A 25 -8.79 3.11 18.56
CA LEU A 25 -8.87 4.45 19.16
C LEU A 25 -9.73 5.39 18.31
N LEU A 26 -9.64 5.29 16.98
CA LEU A 26 -10.49 6.05 16.06
C LEU A 26 -11.97 5.67 16.22
N SER A 27 -12.29 4.40 16.50
CA SER A 27 -13.68 3.98 16.73
C SER A 27 -14.29 4.58 18.01
N LEU A 28 -13.46 5.04 18.96
CA LEU A 28 -13.92 5.74 20.17
C LEU A 28 -14.25 7.23 19.94
N THR A 29 -13.89 7.79 18.78
CA THR A 29 -14.24 9.17 18.41
C THR A 29 -15.74 9.31 18.13
N PRO A 30 -16.31 10.53 18.15
CA PRO A 30 -17.73 10.74 17.83
C PRO A 30 -18.16 10.13 16.49
N GLY A 31 -17.32 10.23 15.45
CA GLY A 31 -17.60 9.64 14.14
C GLY A 31 -17.59 8.11 14.17
N GLY A 32 -16.63 7.51 14.89
CA GLY A 32 -16.57 6.06 15.09
C GLY A 32 -17.78 5.52 15.85
N ARG A 33 -18.17 6.18 16.95
CA ARG A 33 -19.37 5.80 17.72
C ARG A 33 -20.65 5.95 16.90
N LEU A 34 -20.74 6.96 16.03
CA LEU A 34 -21.87 7.12 15.13
C LEU A 34 -21.98 5.95 14.15
N ALA A 35 -20.87 5.50 13.57
CA ALA A 35 -20.86 4.34 12.68
C ALA A 35 -21.34 3.06 13.40
N GLU A 36 -20.90 2.86 14.64
CA GLU A 36 -21.37 1.75 15.49
C GLU A 36 -22.86 1.89 15.84
N ALA A 37 -23.33 3.12 16.13
CA ALA A 37 -24.74 3.38 16.40
C ALA A 37 -25.63 3.07 15.19
N LYS A 38 -25.17 3.35 13.97
CA LYS A 38 -25.88 2.96 12.75
C LYS A 38 -25.87 1.44 12.52
N ALA A 39 -24.79 0.75 12.88
CA ALA A 39 -24.75 -0.71 12.87
C ALA A 39 -25.74 -1.30 13.89
N PHE A 40 -25.85 -0.70 15.09
CA PHE A 40 -26.85 -1.06 16.08
C PHE A 40 -28.28 -0.86 15.55
N ASP A 41 -28.53 0.24 14.83
CA ASP A 41 -29.84 0.51 14.25
C ASP A 41 -30.26 -0.56 13.23
N LEU A 42 -29.33 -0.94 12.35
CA LEU A 42 -29.53 -2.01 11.40
C LEU A 42 -29.82 -3.34 12.10
N PHE A 43 -29.03 -3.68 13.13
CA PHE A 43 -29.21 -4.93 13.87
C PHE A 43 -30.55 -4.96 14.59
N THR A 44 -30.93 -3.85 15.22
CA THR A 44 -32.24 -3.68 15.87
C THR A 44 -33.37 -3.86 14.86
N THR A 45 -33.27 -3.23 13.70
CA THR A 45 -34.29 -3.31 12.65
C THR A 45 -34.49 -4.75 12.16
N LEU A 46 -33.40 -5.51 12.03
CA LEU A 46 -33.43 -6.89 11.53
C LEU A 46 -33.85 -7.90 12.61
N ALA A 47 -33.48 -7.69 13.88
CA ALA A 47 -33.69 -8.65 14.96
C ALA A 47 -34.94 -8.38 15.81
N ALA A 48 -35.62 -7.24 15.62
CA ALA A 48 -36.78 -6.86 16.42
C ALA A 48 -37.85 -7.98 16.46
N PRO A 49 -38.36 -8.37 17.65
CA PRO A 49 -39.36 -9.44 17.80
C PRO A 49 -40.70 -9.23 17.07
N ARG A 50 -41.03 -7.98 16.73
CA ARG A 50 -42.29 -7.49 16.13
C ARG A 50 -43.55 -7.74 16.94
N ALA A 51 -43.41 -8.08 18.21
CA ALA A 51 -44.49 -8.19 19.17
C ALA A 51 -43.96 -8.07 20.60
N SER A 52 -44.80 -7.57 21.51
CA SER A 52 -44.51 -7.64 22.95
C SER A 52 -45.00 -8.96 23.53
N ALA A 53 -44.13 -9.71 24.21
CA ALA A 53 -44.54 -10.86 25.02
C ALA A 53 -45.18 -10.44 26.36
N ALA A 54 -45.06 -9.18 26.77
CA ALA A 54 -45.69 -8.63 27.96
C ALA A 54 -47.07 -8.07 27.59
N PRO A 55 -48.10 -8.24 28.44
CA PRO A 55 -49.47 -7.80 28.15
C PRO A 55 -49.62 -6.28 28.33
N ILE A 56 -48.87 -5.50 27.56
CA ILE A 56 -48.86 -4.03 27.60
C ILE A 56 -49.78 -3.50 26.50
N VAL A 57 -50.63 -2.53 26.84
CA VAL A 57 -51.48 -1.80 25.89
C VAL A 57 -51.26 -0.32 26.07
N ILE A 58 -51.18 0.41 24.96
CA ILE A 58 -51.12 1.87 24.96
C ILE A 58 -52.54 2.41 24.78
N VAL A 59 -52.94 3.32 25.67
CA VAL A 59 -54.14 4.14 25.51
C VAL A 59 -53.69 5.51 25.03
N ALA A 60 -53.77 5.70 23.72
CA ALA A 60 -53.24 6.83 22.99
C ALA A 60 -54.18 8.03 23.03
N VAL A 61 -53.69 9.16 23.53
CA VAL A 61 -54.28 10.47 23.26
C VAL A 61 -53.84 10.88 21.86
N ASP A 62 -54.73 10.63 20.91
CA ASP A 62 -54.51 10.77 19.47
C ASP A 62 -55.53 11.73 18.82
N GLU A 63 -55.38 11.97 17.52
CA GLU A 63 -56.26 12.86 16.77
C GLU A 63 -57.76 12.43 16.83
N PRO A 64 -58.11 11.14 16.65
CA PRO A 64 -59.49 10.67 16.87
C PRO A 64 -60.04 10.99 18.26
N THR A 65 -59.22 10.90 19.31
CA THR A 65 -59.65 11.26 20.68
C THR A 65 -60.12 12.70 20.77
N PHE A 66 -59.39 13.65 20.17
CA PHE A 66 -59.79 15.06 20.17
C PHE A 66 -61.07 15.31 19.38
N GLN A 67 -61.25 14.61 18.25
CA GLN A 67 -62.43 14.73 17.40
C GLN A 67 -63.70 14.19 18.09
N GLU A 68 -63.59 13.05 18.75
CA GLU A 68 -64.72 12.37 19.41
C GLU A 68 -65.09 13.06 20.74
N LEU A 69 -64.11 13.37 21.58
CA LEU A 69 -64.38 13.98 22.89
C LEU A 69 -64.65 15.48 22.80
N ARG A 70 -64.21 16.15 21.72
CA ARG A 70 -64.31 17.61 21.53
C ARG A 70 -63.75 18.42 22.70
N LEU A 71 -62.68 17.90 23.32
CA LEU A 71 -61.95 18.54 24.42
C LEU A 71 -60.59 19.03 23.92
N GLN A 72 -60.01 20.02 24.61
CA GLN A 72 -58.64 20.48 24.38
C GLN A 72 -57.69 19.84 25.41
N TRP A 73 -56.41 19.71 25.03
CA TRP A 73 -55.37 19.29 25.96
C TRP A 73 -54.93 20.47 26.85
N PRO A 74 -54.61 20.27 28.14
CA PRO A 74 -54.74 19.03 28.92
C PRO A 74 -56.20 18.68 29.26
N PHE A 75 -56.52 17.38 29.32
CA PHE A 75 -57.86 16.94 29.68
C PHE A 75 -58.17 17.16 31.18
N PRO A 76 -59.46 17.34 31.55
CA PRO A 76 -59.88 17.42 32.94
C PRO A 76 -59.48 16.18 33.74
N ARG A 77 -59.18 16.34 35.04
CA ARG A 77 -58.80 15.23 35.93
C ARG A 77 -59.92 14.22 36.11
N SER A 78 -61.18 14.67 36.05
CA SER A 78 -62.37 13.81 36.05
C SER A 78 -62.38 12.84 34.88
N MET A 79 -61.82 13.20 33.72
CA MET A 79 -61.68 12.29 32.58
C MET A 79 -60.62 11.21 32.83
N HIS A 80 -59.51 11.55 33.49
CA HIS A 80 -58.51 10.57 33.89
C HIS A 80 -59.01 9.67 35.03
N ALA A 81 -59.82 10.21 35.96
CA ALA A 81 -60.49 9.45 37.00
C ALA A 81 -61.46 8.40 36.40
N ARG A 82 -62.32 8.84 35.46
CA ARG A 82 -63.26 7.94 34.76
C ARG A 82 -62.54 6.85 33.95
N LEU A 83 -61.43 7.21 33.27
CA LEU A 83 -60.58 6.22 32.61
C LEU A 83 -60.09 5.18 33.61
N LEU A 84 -59.51 5.63 34.71
CA LEU A 84 -58.90 4.76 35.71
C LEU A 84 -59.93 3.82 36.37
N GLU A 85 -61.10 4.35 36.73
CA GLU A 85 -62.23 3.56 37.24
C GLU A 85 -62.65 2.47 36.25
N ARG A 86 -62.72 2.80 34.95
CA ARG A 86 -63.07 1.83 33.90
C ARG A 86 -62.00 0.76 33.72
N LEU A 87 -60.72 1.14 33.68
CA LEU A 87 -59.60 0.20 33.57
C LEU A 87 -59.56 -0.74 34.78
N GLN A 88 -59.79 -0.22 35.99
CA GLN A 88 -59.86 -1.00 37.22
C GLN A 88 -61.06 -1.96 37.21
N ALA A 89 -62.25 -1.50 36.79
CA ALA A 89 -63.44 -2.34 36.66
C ALA A 89 -63.31 -3.46 35.62
N ASP A 90 -62.53 -3.23 34.56
CA ASP A 90 -62.25 -4.21 33.51
C ASP A 90 -61.08 -5.17 33.87
N GLY A 91 -60.40 -4.92 35.00
CA GLY A 91 -59.39 -5.79 35.58
C GLY A 91 -57.94 -5.51 35.15
N ALA A 92 -57.60 -4.26 34.80
CA ALA A 92 -56.22 -3.87 34.48
C ALA A 92 -55.26 -4.19 35.64
N ALA A 93 -54.06 -4.68 35.31
CA ALA A 93 -53.04 -5.08 36.28
C ALA A 93 -52.30 -3.87 36.87
N ALA A 94 -52.00 -2.88 36.03
CA ALA A 94 -51.40 -1.61 36.42
C ALA A 94 -51.69 -0.54 35.37
N VAL A 95 -51.68 0.74 35.78
CA VAL A 95 -51.89 1.89 34.89
C VAL A 95 -50.75 2.89 35.07
N GLY A 96 -50.10 3.26 33.97
CA GLY A 96 -49.10 4.34 33.94
C GLY A 96 -49.63 5.53 33.14
N PHE A 97 -49.48 6.73 33.67
CA PHE A 97 -49.79 7.97 32.96
C PHE A 97 -48.50 8.66 32.55
N ASP A 98 -48.24 8.70 31.25
CA ASP A 98 -47.20 9.48 30.60
C ASP A 98 -47.63 10.96 30.46
N VAL A 99 -48.01 11.55 31.59
CA VAL A 99 -48.51 12.91 31.74
C VAL A 99 -48.06 13.43 33.10
N VAL A 100 -47.34 14.55 33.12
CA VAL A 100 -46.86 15.16 34.36
C VAL A 100 -47.97 16.00 34.98
N PHE A 101 -48.42 15.58 36.16
CA PHE A 101 -49.56 16.17 36.86
C PHE A 101 -49.11 17.05 38.03
N ALA A 102 -48.30 18.07 37.75
CA ALA A 102 -47.62 18.89 38.78
C ALA A 102 -48.41 20.11 39.26
N GLU A 103 -49.28 20.66 38.42
CA GLU A 103 -50.06 21.86 38.75
C GLU A 103 -51.46 21.51 39.26
N PRO A 104 -51.93 22.16 40.34
CA PRO A 104 -53.29 21.98 40.86
C PRO A 104 -54.32 22.59 39.89
N THR A 105 -55.49 21.97 39.80
CA THR A 105 -56.61 22.44 38.98
C THR A 105 -57.72 22.99 39.88
N THR A 106 -58.84 22.27 40.01
CA THR A 106 -59.86 22.57 41.03
C THR A 106 -59.88 21.44 42.06
N PRO A 107 -60.18 21.72 43.34
CA PRO A 107 -60.23 20.67 44.37
C PRO A 107 -61.19 19.51 44.04
N ALA A 108 -62.26 19.79 43.30
CA ALA A 108 -63.20 18.77 42.84
C ALA A 108 -62.57 17.82 41.79
N GLU A 109 -61.84 18.38 40.83
CA GLU A 109 -61.15 17.66 39.76
C GLU A 109 -59.97 16.83 40.30
N ASP A 110 -59.06 17.45 41.05
CA ASP A 110 -57.90 16.77 41.65
C ASP A 110 -58.35 15.70 42.65
N GLY A 111 -59.36 16.01 43.47
CA GLY A 111 -59.97 15.07 44.41
C GLY A 111 -60.68 13.88 43.75
N ALA A 112 -61.30 14.07 42.57
CA ALA A 112 -61.88 12.96 41.81
C ALA A 112 -60.80 11.99 41.34
N PHE A 113 -59.68 12.50 40.83
CA PHE A 113 -58.59 11.66 40.36
C PHE A 113 -57.85 10.99 41.52
N ALA A 114 -57.62 11.69 42.64
CA ALA A 114 -57.06 11.10 43.86
C ALA A 114 -57.90 9.92 44.36
N ARG A 115 -59.23 10.04 44.40
CA ARG A 115 -60.13 8.92 44.78
C ARG A 115 -60.03 7.73 43.84
N ALA A 116 -59.97 7.98 42.53
CA ALA A 116 -59.80 6.92 41.54
C ALA A 116 -58.46 6.18 41.71
N ILE A 117 -57.38 6.92 42.00
CA ILE A 117 -56.06 6.36 42.32
C ILE A 117 -56.11 5.47 43.56
N ALA A 118 -56.71 5.96 44.65
CA ALA A 118 -56.82 5.22 45.91
C ALA A 118 -57.58 3.89 45.77
N ASN A 119 -58.51 3.81 44.81
CA ASN A 119 -59.31 2.62 44.52
C ASN A 119 -58.64 1.67 43.50
N SER A 120 -57.43 1.98 43.01
CA SER A 120 -56.74 1.24 41.95
C SER A 120 -55.54 0.46 42.47
N ARG A 121 -55.25 -0.72 41.87
CA ARG A 121 -54.23 -1.66 42.40
C ARG A 121 -52.78 -1.21 42.21
N ALA A 122 -52.47 -0.50 41.13
CA ALA A 122 -51.13 -0.01 40.84
C ALA A 122 -51.17 1.14 39.82
N VAL A 123 -50.86 2.36 40.28
CA VAL A 123 -50.83 3.56 39.43
C VAL A 123 -49.46 4.22 39.48
N ALA A 124 -48.89 4.48 38.31
CA ALA A 124 -47.68 5.30 38.16
C ALA A 124 -48.00 6.57 37.39
N LEU A 125 -47.42 7.70 37.82
CA LEU A 125 -47.54 9.00 37.18
C LEU A 125 -46.15 9.46 36.73
N ALA A 126 -46.08 10.12 35.58
CA ALA A 126 -44.83 10.67 35.08
C ALA A 126 -44.30 11.78 35.99
N SER A 127 -43.01 11.73 36.30
CA SER A 127 -42.20 12.88 36.69
C SER A 127 -41.30 13.29 35.52
N ALA A 128 -40.90 14.56 35.48
CA ALA A 128 -39.97 15.05 34.46
C ALA A 128 -38.84 15.86 35.09
N ARG A 129 -37.65 15.79 34.51
CA ARG A 129 -36.53 16.65 34.88
C ARG A 129 -36.50 17.86 33.96
N GLU A 130 -36.78 19.04 34.52
CA GLU A 130 -36.69 20.30 33.80
C GLU A 130 -35.39 21.02 34.11
N MET A 131 -34.80 21.62 33.08
CA MET A 131 -33.61 22.44 33.19
C MET A 131 -34.04 23.89 33.44
N LEU A 132 -33.80 24.38 34.65
CA LEU A 132 -34.00 25.79 34.99
C LEU A 132 -32.70 26.53 34.71
N ASP A 133 -32.72 27.40 33.70
CA ASP A 133 -31.58 28.25 33.36
C ASP A 133 -31.65 29.54 34.19
N GLY A 134 -30.97 29.53 35.34
CA GLY A 134 -31.01 30.59 36.34
C GLY A 134 -29.96 31.69 36.10
N GLY A 135 -29.61 32.01 34.85
CA GLY A 135 -28.68 33.09 34.46
C GLY A 135 -27.20 32.91 34.84
N ASN A 136 -26.92 32.34 36.02
CA ASN A 136 -25.58 32.07 36.56
C ASN A 136 -25.31 30.58 36.81
N ALA A 137 -26.34 29.72 36.79
CA ALA A 137 -26.22 28.28 36.94
C ALA A 137 -27.39 27.55 36.30
N THR A 138 -27.09 26.44 35.65
CA THR A 138 -28.08 25.49 35.13
C THR A 138 -28.40 24.48 36.22
N MET A 139 -29.64 24.48 36.72
CA MET A 139 -30.11 23.53 37.73
C MET A 139 -31.15 22.60 37.12
N TRP A 140 -30.99 21.30 37.33
CA TRP A 140 -32.02 20.31 37.00
C TRP A 140 -32.98 20.20 38.19
N THR A 141 -34.24 20.51 37.98
CA THR A 141 -35.30 20.32 38.98
C THR A 141 -36.22 19.21 38.52
N GLU A 142 -36.46 18.26 39.42
CA GLU A 142 -37.45 17.23 39.18
C GLU A 142 -38.84 17.76 39.48
N VAL A 143 -39.68 17.77 38.45
CA VAL A 143 -41.08 18.15 38.51
C VAL A 143 -41.87 16.88 38.86
N GLN A 144 -42.31 16.81 40.11
CA GLN A 144 -43.08 15.70 40.67
C GLN A 144 -44.59 15.91 40.46
N PRO A 145 -45.40 14.83 40.41
CA PRO A 145 -46.85 14.93 40.49
C PRO A 145 -47.31 15.59 41.79
N LEU A 146 -48.55 16.11 41.79
CA LEU A 146 -49.18 16.69 42.97
C LEU A 146 -49.06 15.77 44.20
N PRO A 147 -48.63 16.30 45.35
CA PRO A 147 -48.47 15.51 46.58
C PRO A 147 -49.74 14.74 46.98
N GLU A 148 -50.91 15.30 46.72
CA GLU A 148 -52.21 14.66 47.00
C GLU A 148 -52.42 13.37 46.19
N LEU A 149 -51.95 13.32 44.94
CA LEU A 149 -52.06 12.14 44.08
C LEU A 149 -51.08 11.04 44.54
N LEU A 150 -49.89 11.43 45.01
CA LEU A 150 -48.92 10.51 45.59
C LEU A 150 -49.42 9.95 46.93
N ALA A 151 -50.00 10.80 47.78
CA ALA A 151 -50.62 10.39 49.04
C ALA A 151 -51.82 9.44 48.83
N ALA A 152 -52.53 9.56 47.71
CA ALA A 152 -53.58 8.63 47.31
C ALA A 152 -53.06 7.24 46.88
N GLY A 153 -51.74 7.05 46.77
CA GLY A 153 -51.12 5.75 46.52
C GLY A 153 -50.41 5.61 45.17
N ALA A 154 -50.41 6.64 44.33
CA ALA A 154 -49.64 6.66 43.09
C ALA A 154 -48.13 6.73 43.36
N VAL A 155 -47.34 6.18 42.44
CA VAL A 155 -45.88 6.34 42.42
C VAL A 155 -45.48 7.29 41.30
N ALA A 156 -44.51 8.16 41.57
CA ALA A 156 -43.89 8.97 40.53
C ALA A 156 -42.74 8.20 39.89
N GLY A 157 -42.56 8.36 38.59
CA GLY A 157 -41.35 7.90 37.93
C GLY A 157 -40.98 8.71 36.70
N ASP A 158 -39.67 8.86 36.49
CA ASP A 158 -39.11 9.68 35.41
C ASP A 158 -39.44 9.08 34.04
N ILE A 159 -39.94 9.92 33.13
CA ILE A 159 -40.22 9.59 31.73
C ILE A 159 -39.17 10.15 30.77
N GLY A 160 -38.16 10.86 31.29
CA GLY A 160 -37.10 11.45 30.47
C GLY A 160 -36.36 10.41 29.63
N VAL A 161 -36.23 10.69 28.34
CA VAL A 161 -35.37 9.93 27.42
C VAL A 161 -34.22 10.80 26.94
N ARG A 162 -33.05 10.20 26.77
CA ARG A 162 -31.85 10.89 26.30
C ARG A 162 -31.53 10.42 24.88
N PRO A 163 -31.73 11.27 23.86
CA PRO A 163 -31.29 10.94 22.52
C PRO A 163 -29.75 10.99 22.43
N ASP A 164 -29.20 10.17 21.53
CA ASP A 164 -27.80 10.25 21.13
C ASP A 164 -27.52 11.52 20.32
N ALA A 165 -26.25 11.75 19.94
CA ALA A 165 -25.83 12.92 19.17
C ALA A 165 -26.54 13.06 17.80
N ASP A 166 -27.10 11.98 17.26
CA ASP A 166 -27.90 11.95 16.03
C ASP A 166 -29.41 11.98 16.29
N TYR A 167 -29.82 12.39 17.49
CA TYR A 167 -31.21 12.54 17.94
C TYR A 167 -32.01 11.23 18.05
N VAL A 168 -31.37 10.07 17.90
CA VAL A 168 -32.01 8.76 18.04
C VAL A 168 -31.89 8.26 19.48
N VAL A 169 -32.99 7.75 20.04
CA VAL A 169 -33.00 7.20 21.40
C VAL A 169 -32.58 5.74 21.36
N ARG A 170 -31.37 5.42 21.84
CA ARG A 170 -30.88 4.03 21.93
C ARG A 170 -30.60 3.58 23.35
N GLN A 171 -30.35 4.53 24.24
CA GLN A 171 -29.90 4.25 25.60
C GLN A 171 -31.07 4.27 26.57
N ARG A 172 -31.02 3.38 27.56
CA ARG A 172 -31.94 3.44 28.69
C ARG A 172 -31.65 4.71 29.51
N PRO A 173 -32.68 5.40 30.04
CA PRO A 173 -32.47 6.52 30.95
C PRO A 173 -31.63 6.14 32.18
N GLU A 174 -30.73 7.04 32.58
CA GLU A 174 -29.87 6.90 33.75
C GLU A 174 -30.66 7.22 35.03
N GLY A 175 -30.93 6.19 35.85
CA GLY A 175 -31.69 6.32 37.09
C GLY A 175 -32.41 5.02 37.48
N GLY A 176 -32.75 4.90 38.78
CA GLY A 176 -33.49 3.76 39.34
C GLY A 176 -35.01 3.95 39.36
N GLU A 177 -35.48 5.19 39.24
CA GLU A 177 -36.86 5.60 39.50
C GLU A 177 -37.62 5.98 38.22
N THR A 178 -37.35 5.30 37.09
CA THR A 178 -38.14 5.54 35.87
C THR A 178 -39.57 5.02 36.03
N MET A 179 -40.55 5.59 35.32
CA MET A 179 -41.94 5.12 35.38
C MET A 179 -42.05 3.61 35.06
N ALA A 180 -41.33 3.16 34.03
CA ALA A 180 -41.23 1.75 33.68
C ALA A 180 -40.67 0.88 34.83
N ALA A 181 -39.68 1.37 35.58
CA ALA A 181 -39.13 0.65 36.73
C ALA A 181 -40.11 0.59 37.91
N GLN A 182 -40.83 1.69 38.16
CA GLN A 182 -41.85 1.78 39.21
C GLN A 182 -43.03 0.85 38.96
N LEU A 183 -43.54 0.82 37.72
CA LEU A 183 -44.61 -0.11 37.31
C LEU A 183 -44.17 -1.56 37.42
N ALA A 184 -42.98 -1.90 36.93
CA ALA A 184 -42.44 -3.25 37.05
C ALA A 184 -42.29 -3.68 38.53
N GLY A 185 -41.81 -2.77 39.40
CA GLY A 185 -41.70 -3.02 40.83
C GLY A 185 -43.04 -3.29 41.52
N ARG A 186 -44.08 -2.51 41.19
CA ARG A 186 -45.46 -2.70 41.68
C ARG A 186 -46.08 -4.02 41.24
N LEU A 187 -45.67 -4.53 40.08
CA LEU A 187 -46.09 -5.84 39.57
C LEU A 187 -45.28 -7.01 40.16
N GLY A 188 -44.38 -6.75 41.11
CA GLY A 188 -43.56 -7.77 41.76
C GLY A 188 -42.41 -8.29 40.89
N ALA A 189 -42.08 -7.61 39.78
CA ALA A 189 -40.96 -8.00 38.95
C ALA A 189 -39.64 -7.69 39.66
N THR A 190 -38.97 -8.73 40.16
CA THR A 190 -37.62 -8.60 40.72
C THR A 190 -36.62 -8.28 39.60
N ALA A 191 -35.58 -7.52 39.93
CA ALA A 191 -34.54 -7.16 38.96
C ALA A 191 -33.69 -8.38 38.60
N ALA A 192 -34.15 -9.21 37.66
CA ALA A 192 -33.35 -10.31 37.16
C ALA A 192 -32.28 -9.78 36.19
N GLY A 193 -31.01 -9.82 36.62
CA GLY A 193 -29.84 -9.71 35.75
C GLY A 193 -29.25 -8.30 35.53
N PRO A 194 -28.02 -8.22 34.95
CA PRO A 194 -27.40 -6.96 34.57
C PRO A 194 -28.30 -6.21 33.59
N ARG A 195 -28.80 -5.05 34.02
CA ARG A 195 -29.78 -4.26 33.27
C ARG A 195 -29.07 -3.68 32.04
N GLY A 196 -29.38 -4.21 30.85
CA GLY A 196 -28.84 -3.71 29.59
C GLY A 196 -28.91 -2.18 29.47
N GLU A 197 -27.81 -1.61 28.99
CA GLU A 197 -27.62 -0.16 28.81
C GLU A 197 -28.41 0.36 27.60
N LEU A 198 -28.65 -0.52 26.62
CA LEU A 198 -29.31 -0.19 25.36
C LEU A 198 -30.74 -0.73 25.34
N ILE A 199 -31.63 -0.03 24.64
CA ILE A 199 -33.03 -0.41 24.49
C ILE A 199 -33.13 -1.54 23.46
N GLU A 200 -33.70 -2.67 23.86
CA GLU A 200 -34.20 -3.67 22.92
C GLU A 200 -35.54 -3.15 22.39
N TYR A 201 -35.57 -2.68 21.14
CA TYR A 201 -36.83 -2.26 20.53
C TYR A 201 -37.63 -3.46 20.05
N LEU A 202 -38.93 -3.44 20.34
CA LEU A 202 -39.82 -4.55 19.96
C LEU A 202 -40.15 -4.57 18.47
N GLY A 203 -40.13 -3.43 17.79
CA GLY A 203 -40.48 -3.31 16.38
C GLY A 203 -40.71 -1.85 15.98
N PRO A 204 -41.13 -1.58 14.73
CA PRO A 204 -41.49 -0.23 14.27
C PRO A 204 -42.72 0.31 15.02
N ARG A 205 -43.04 1.59 14.83
CA ARG A 205 -44.16 2.27 15.49
C ARG A 205 -45.46 1.48 15.33
N GLY A 206 -46.22 1.33 16.42
CA GLY A 206 -47.47 0.57 16.46
C GLY A 206 -47.27 -0.93 16.67
N THR A 207 -46.08 -1.37 17.08
CA THR A 207 -45.84 -2.78 17.45
C THR A 207 -46.60 -3.17 18.72
N ILE A 208 -46.80 -2.23 19.63
CA ILE A 208 -47.57 -2.44 20.85
C ILE A 208 -49.05 -2.11 20.58
N ASP A 209 -49.97 -2.98 21.00
CA ASP A 209 -51.40 -2.81 20.81
C ASP A 209 -51.84 -1.46 21.40
N THR A 210 -52.36 -0.60 20.53
CA THR A 210 -52.67 0.79 20.84
C THR A 210 -54.15 1.04 20.58
N ARG A 211 -54.83 1.61 21.58
CA ARG A 211 -56.25 2.01 21.51
C ARG A 211 -56.38 3.49 21.78
N SER A 212 -57.26 4.17 21.07
CA SER A 212 -57.48 5.60 21.30
C SER A 212 -58.10 5.83 22.67
N TYR A 213 -57.75 6.94 23.32
CA TYR A 213 -58.20 7.29 24.67
C TYR A 213 -59.72 7.32 24.80
N TYR A 214 -60.42 7.85 23.79
CA TYR A 214 -61.90 7.85 23.78
C TYR A 214 -62.50 6.44 23.82
N GLN A 215 -61.86 5.44 23.19
CA GLN A 215 -62.33 4.05 23.18
C GLN A 215 -62.21 3.40 24.56
N ALA A 216 -61.22 3.82 25.35
CA ALA A 216 -61.00 3.31 26.70
C ALA A 216 -61.93 3.96 27.74
N VAL A 217 -62.33 5.23 27.53
CA VAL A 217 -63.20 5.98 28.46
C VAL A 217 -64.68 5.78 28.19
N LEU A 218 -65.10 5.75 26.92
CA LEU A 218 -66.50 5.62 26.55
C LEU A 218 -66.93 4.14 26.59
N PRO A 219 -68.09 3.81 27.18
CA PRO A 219 -68.56 2.44 27.28
C PRO A 219 -68.94 1.87 25.90
N GLY A 220 -68.72 0.56 25.70
CA GLY A 220 -69.21 -0.18 24.53
C GLY A 220 -68.33 -0.14 23.27
N LEU A 221 -67.19 0.56 23.29
CA LEU A 221 -66.29 0.66 22.13
C LEU A 221 -65.17 -0.40 22.08
N LEU A 222 -64.94 -1.09 23.20
CA LEU A 222 -63.99 -2.20 23.31
C LEU A 222 -64.68 -3.45 23.85
N PRO A 223 -64.21 -4.67 23.50
CA PRO A 223 -64.77 -5.91 24.04
C PRO A 223 -64.74 -5.94 25.59
N PRO A 224 -65.73 -6.58 26.25
CA PRO A 224 -65.70 -6.76 27.70
C PRO A 224 -64.43 -7.51 28.16
N GLY A 225 -63.78 -7.04 29.23
CA GLY A 225 -62.55 -7.64 29.74
C GLY A 225 -61.31 -7.39 28.88
N PHE A 226 -61.35 -6.45 27.92
CA PHE A 226 -60.22 -6.15 27.03
C PHE A 226 -58.94 -5.78 27.80
N PHE A 227 -59.05 -5.09 28.94
CA PHE A 227 -57.90 -4.68 29.77
C PHE A 227 -57.55 -5.68 30.86
N SER A 228 -58.29 -6.80 30.98
CA SER A 228 -58.09 -7.77 32.06
C SER A 228 -56.65 -8.33 32.06
N GLY A 229 -55.94 -8.16 33.17
CA GLY A 229 -54.55 -8.59 33.33
C GLY A 229 -53.51 -7.79 32.53
N LYS A 230 -53.93 -6.76 31.79
CA LYS A 230 -53.04 -5.94 30.97
C LYS A 230 -52.47 -4.77 31.76
N ILE A 231 -51.27 -4.34 31.38
CA ILE A 231 -50.63 -3.12 31.87
C ILE A 231 -50.92 -2.01 30.88
N VAL A 232 -51.56 -0.94 31.35
CA VAL A 232 -52.07 0.12 30.48
C VAL A 232 -51.19 1.36 30.62
N LEU A 233 -50.67 1.85 29.50
CA LEU A 233 -49.90 3.10 29.46
C LEU A 233 -50.68 4.16 28.70
N VAL A 234 -50.96 5.27 29.36
CA VAL A 234 -51.78 6.36 28.84
C VAL A 234 -50.87 7.51 28.46
N GLY A 235 -50.86 7.95 27.21
CA GLY A 235 -49.94 9.00 26.77
C GLY A 235 -50.26 9.54 25.39
N ARG A 236 -49.56 10.61 24.99
CA ARG A 236 -49.80 11.31 23.71
C ARG A 236 -49.13 10.58 22.56
N THR A 237 -49.81 10.51 21.40
CA THR A 237 -49.25 9.86 20.18
C THR A 237 -49.45 10.66 18.88
N SER A 238 -50.14 11.81 18.93
CA SER A 238 -50.40 12.68 17.78
C SER A 238 -49.52 13.93 17.74
N ARG A 239 -49.28 14.43 16.51
CA ARG A 239 -48.80 15.80 16.21
C ARG A 239 -50.01 16.65 15.84
N SER A 240 -50.59 17.44 16.73
CA SER A 240 -51.63 18.40 16.33
C SER A 240 -50.99 19.70 15.82
N ALA A 241 -51.71 20.45 14.98
CA ALA A 241 -51.25 21.76 14.51
C ALA A 241 -51.15 22.82 15.63
N ALA A 242 -51.81 22.61 16.77
CA ALA A 242 -51.66 23.45 17.96
C ALA A 242 -50.30 23.22 18.65
N ASP A 243 -49.73 22.02 18.52
CA ASP A 243 -48.44 21.63 19.12
C ASP A 243 -47.22 22.27 18.43
N LEU A 244 -47.40 22.84 17.23
CA LEU A 244 -46.33 23.58 16.55
C LEU A 244 -46.07 24.95 17.19
N ARG A 245 -47.04 25.51 17.95
CA ARG A 245 -46.90 26.80 18.64
C ARG A 245 -46.30 26.69 20.04
N GLN A 246 -46.40 25.52 20.68
CA GLN A 246 -45.75 25.18 21.95
C GLN A 246 -44.81 24.01 21.70
N ALA A 247 -43.52 24.29 21.49
CA ALA A 247 -42.48 23.37 21.01
C ALA A 247 -42.17 22.13 21.89
N ARG A 248 -43.15 21.25 22.18
CA ARG A 248 -42.94 19.95 22.85
C ARG A 248 -43.87 18.88 22.26
N SER A 249 -43.63 18.51 21.00
CA SER A 249 -44.16 17.25 20.45
C SER A 249 -43.41 16.10 21.12
N ASP A 250 -44.10 15.27 21.90
CA ASP A 250 -43.54 14.09 22.60
C ASP A 250 -43.25 12.93 21.63
N MET A 251 -42.36 13.20 20.67
CA MET A 251 -41.96 12.27 19.62
C MET A 251 -40.45 12.28 19.44
N PHE A 252 -39.87 11.09 19.31
CA PHE A 252 -38.43 10.87 19.25
C PHE A 252 -38.04 10.02 18.04
N ASN A 253 -36.79 10.12 17.59
CA ASN A 253 -36.29 9.22 16.57
C ASN A 253 -35.90 7.87 17.19
N SER A 254 -36.23 6.79 16.48
CA SER A 254 -35.89 5.42 16.87
C SER A 254 -34.94 4.76 15.86
N PRO A 255 -34.35 3.59 16.19
CA PRO A 255 -33.50 2.82 15.28
C PRO A 255 -34.11 2.44 13.91
N PHE A 256 -35.43 2.51 13.73
CA PHE A 256 -36.10 2.06 12.49
C PHE A 256 -36.04 3.05 11.32
N VAL A 257 -35.31 4.17 11.45
CA VAL A 257 -35.17 5.18 10.40
C VAL A 257 -34.47 4.66 9.13
N LEU A 258 -33.57 3.68 9.26
CA LEU A 258 -32.73 3.18 8.15
C LEU A 258 -33.47 2.29 7.12
N GLY A 259 -34.69 1.84 7.42
CA GLY A 259 -35.40 0.84 6.61
C GLY A 259 -36.44 1.37 5.62
N GLY A 260 -36.73 2.68 5.61
CA GLY A 260 -37.86 3.25 4.84
C GLY A 260 -39.24 2.70 5.25
N GLN A 261 -39.31 1.90 6.32
CA GLN A 261 -40.51 1.29 6.85
C GLN A 261 -40.95 2.06 8.10
N GLY A 262 -41.87 3.00 7.91
CA GLY A 262 -42.58 3.68 9.00
C GLY A 262 -42.15 5.12 9.27
N ASP A 263 -43.05 5.88 9.89
CA ASP A 263 -42.79 7.24 10.37
C ASP A 263 -41.58 7.23 11.31
N SER A 264 -40.62 8.12 11.07
CA SER A 264 -39.39 8.26 11.87
C SER A 264 -39.63 8.67 13.33
N ALA A 265 -40.88 9.01 13.67
CA ALA A 265 -41.27 9.61 14.92
C ALA A 265 -42.00 8.58 15.80
N PHE A 266 -41.33 8.15 16.87
CA PHE A 266 -41.87 7.28 17.92
C PHE A 266 -42.49 8.11 19.04
N PRO A 267 -43.75 7.84 19.45
CA PRO A 267 -44.33 8.45 20.64
C PRO A 267 -43.55 8.13 21.92
N GLY A 268 -43.41 9.11 22.83
CA GLY A 268 -42.77 8.92 24.14
C GLY A 268 -43.37 7.73 24.91
N VAL A 269 -44.69 7.62 24.92
CA VAL A 269 -45.42 6.52 25.59
C VAL A 269 -45.08 5.14 25.05
N GLU A 270 -44.74 5.02 23.75
CA GLU A 270 -44.34 3.75 23.14
C GLU A 270 -42.89 3.39 23.52
N ILE A 271 -42.02 4.37 23.72
CA ILE A 271 -40.69 4.16 24.30
C ILE A 271 -40.83 3.72 25.76
N GLN A 272 -41.70 4.34 26.55
CA GLN A 272 -41.97 3.91 27.94
C GLN A 272 -42.52 2.47 27.99
N ALA A 273 -43.41 2.12 27.07
CA ALA A 273 -43.92 0.77 26.94
C ALA A 273 -42.83 -0.25 26.58
N THR A 274 -41.91 0.11 25.69
CA THR A 274 -40.74 -0.70 25.32
C THR A 274 -39.80 -0.87 26.52
N LEU A 275 -39.50 0.20 27.26
CA LEU A 275 -38.68 0.16 28.47
C LEU A 275 -39.29 -0.73 29.55
N LEU A 276 -40.62 -0.69 29.72
CA LEU A 276 -41.35 -1.56 30.62
C LEU A 276 -41.29 -3.02 30.17
N ALA A 277 -41.49 -3.30 28.88
CA ALA A 277 -41.36 -4.65 28.33
C ALA A 277 -39.96 -5.23 28.57
N ASN A 278 -38.91 -4.46 28.27
CA ASN A 278 -37.53 -4.85 28.55
C ASN A 278 -37.33 -5.14 30.03
N ARG A 279 -37.90 -4.32 30.93
CA ARG A 279 -37.79 -4.54 32.37
C ARG A 279 -38.47 -5.82 32.84
N LEU A 280 -39.63 -6.16 32.28
CA LEU A 280 -40.40 -7.36 32.61
C LEU A 280 -39.82 -8.64 32.00
N GLN A 281 -39.08 -8.55 30.89
CA GLN A 281 -38.61 -9.69 30.09
C GLN A 281 -37.10 -9.95 30.20
N GLY A 282 -36.43 -9.47 31.25
CA GLY A 282 -35.01 -9.79 31.52
C GLY A 282 -33.98 -8.74 31.10
N GLY A 283 -34.40 -7.50 30.85
CA GLY A 283 -33.55 -6.35 30.55
C GLY A 283 -33.50 -5.96 29.06
N GLY A 284 -32.79 -4.87 28.76
CA GLY A 284 -32.47 -4.47 27.39
C GLY A 284 -31.18 -5.14 26.87
N VAL A 285 -30.60 -4.56 25.82
CA VAL A 285 -29.35 -5.05 25.22
C VAL A 285 -28.14 -4.64 26.05
N VAL A 286 -27.27 -5.60 26.35
CA VAL A 286 -26.06 -5.42 27.17
C VAL A 286 -24.86 -5.16 26.26
N ALA A 287 -24.19 -4.03 26.46
CA ALA A 287 -22.97 -3.70 25.75
C ALA A 287 -21.79 -4.56 26.27
N VAL A 288 -21.05 -5.24 25.37
CA VAL A 288 -19.84 -5.97 25.76
C VAL A 288 -18.81 -4.98 26.34
N ALA A 289 -18.18 -5.26 27.47
CA ALA A 289 -17.27 -4.28 28.07
C ALA A 289 -16.06 -3.93 27.16
N PRO A 290 -15.57 -2.67 27.16
CA PRO A 290 -14.53 -2.21 26.22
C PRO A 290 -13.24 -3.02 26.25
N GLN A 291 -12.82 -3.52 27.41
CA GLN A 291 -11.61 -4.32 27.57
C GLN A 291 -11.68 -5.66 26.82
N TRP A 292 -12.86 -6.29 26.77
CA TRP A 292 -13.05 -7.54 26.01
C TRP A 292 -13.07 -7.28 24.51
N ARG A 293 -13.63 -6.14 24.08
CA ARG A 293 -13.58 -5.70 22.68
C ARG A 293 -12.13 -5.48 22.24
N LEU A 294 -11.34 -4.79 23.05
CA LEU A 294 -9.92 -4.53 22.77
C LEU A 294 -9.10 -5.84 22.73
N ALA A 295 -9.31 -6.73 23.71
CA ALA A 295 -8.62 -8.02 23.77
C ALA A 295 -8.90 -8.87 22.53
N LEU A 296 -10.15 -8.91 22.05
CA LEU A 296 -10.53 -9.61 20.83
C LEU A 296 -9.77 -9.05 19.61
N VAL A 297 -9.76 -7.72 19.44
CA VAL A 297 -9.10 -7.05 18.31
C VAL A 297 -7.60 -7.30 18.31
N LEU A 298 -6.92 -7.07 19.44
CA LEU A 298 -5.47 -7.25 19.54
C LEU A 298 -5.08 -8.74 19.41
N GLY A 299 -5.87 -9.64 19.99
CA GLY A 299 -5.66 -11.09 19.88
C GLY A 299 -5.76 -11.58 18.43
N LEU A 300 -6.82 -11.18 17.72
CA LEU A 300 -7.00 -11.54 16.30
C LEU A 300 -5.94 -10.89 15.40
N ALA A 301 -5.61 -9.61 15.63
CA ALA A 301 -4.57 -8.93 14.86
C ALA A 301 -3.18 -9.59 15.04
N ALA A 302 -2.81 -9.96 16.27
CA ALA A 302 -1.58 -10.69 16.54
C ALA A 302 -1.57 -12.07 15.87
N LEU A 303 -2.66 -12.84 16.00
CA LEU A 303 -2.79 -14.17 15.40
C LEU A 303 -2.66 -14.12 13.87
N LEU A 304 -3.37 -13.19 13.22
CA LEU A 304 -3.33 -13.02 11.77
C LEU A 304 -1.96 -12.51 11.30
N ALA A 305 -1.32 -11.61 12.05
CA ALA A 305 0.03 -11.15 11.72
C ALA A 305 1.05 -12.29 11.79
N LEU A 306 0.97 -13.14 12.83
CA LEU A 306 1.82 -14.33 12.95
C LEU A 306 1.56 -15.33 11.80
N ALA A 307 0.29 -15.58 11.46
CA ALA A 307 -0.08 -16.45 10.36
C ALA A 307 0.37 -15.90 9.00
N SER A 308 0.27 -14.58 8.79
CA SER A 308 0.70 -13.93 7.54
C SER A 308 2.20 -14.08 7.26
N ALA A 309 3.01 -14.36 8.28
CA ALA A 309 4.44 -14.60 8.13
C ALA A 309 4.79 -16.01 7.62
N SER A 310 3.85 -16.94 7.66
CA SER A 310 4.03 -18.33 7.22
C SER A 310 3.16 -18.72 6.02
N LEU A 311 2.05 -18.01 5.81
CA LEU A 311 1.10 -18.29 4.73
C LEU A 311 1.45 -17.55 3.43
N HIS A 312 0.98 -18.10 2.30
CA HIS A 312 0.99 -17.39 1.03
C HIS A 312 0.16 -16.10 1.14
N PRO A 313 0.55 -14.95 0.53
CA PRO A 313 -0.13 -13.68 0.71
C PRO A 313 -1.64 -13.71 0.44
N ALA A 314 -2.07 -14.45 -0.59
CA ALA A 314 -3.48 -14.63 -0.91
C ALA A 314 -4.25 -15.36 0.21
N LEU A 315 -3.65 -16.38 0.83
CA LEU A 315 -4.25 -17.10 1.96
C LEU A 315 -4.30 -16.23 3.21
N ALA A 316 -3.27 -15.41 3.46
CA ALA A 316 -3.26 -14.47 4.57
C ALA A 316 -4.36 -13.40 4.42
N ALA A 317 -4.54 -12.85 3.21
CA ALA A 317 -5.63 -11.93 2.90
C ALA A 317 -7.00 -12.59 3.07
N GLY A 318 -7.17 -13.82 2.57
CA GLY A 318 -8.39 -14.60 2.75
C GLY A 318 -8.70 -14.89 4.22
N ALA A 319 -7.70 -15.23 5.03
CA ALA A 319 -7.86 -15.45 6.47
C ALA A 319 -8.28 -14.16 7.21
N SER A 320 -7.68 -13.02 6.86
CA SER A 320 -8.08 -11.72 7.43
C SER A 320 -9.52 -11.34 7.06
N ALA A 321 -9.92 -11.57 5.80
CA ALA A 321 -11.30 -11.33 5.35
C ALA A 321 -12.30 -12.27 6.07
N ALA A 322 -11.95 -13.55 6.21
CA ALA A 322 -12.75 -14.52 6.94
C ALA A 322 -12.88 -14.16 8.43
N ALA A 323 -11.81 -13.69 9.07
CA ALA A 323 -11.85 -13.22 10.45
C ALA A 323 -12.75 -11.99 10.60
N ALA A 324 -12.66 -11.02 9.69
CA ALA A 324 -13.54 -9.86 9.68
C ALA A 324 -15.02 -10.25 9.53
N ALA A 325 -15.34 -11.14 8.58
CA ALA A 325 -16.69 -11.68 8.43
C ALA A 325 -17.15 -12.45 9.69
N GLY A 326 -16.25 -13.24 10.28
CA GLY A 326 -16.49 -13.96 11.53
C GLY A 326 -16.84 -13.04 12.69
N VAL A 327 -16.22 -11.87 12.80
CA VAL A 327 -16.59 -10.85 13.80
C VAL A 327 -18.01 -10.34 13.58
N VAL A 328 -18.40 -10.05 12.34
CA VAL A 328 -19.78 -9.60 12.02
C VAL A 328 -20.81 -10.68 12.38
N VAL A 329 -20.52 -11.94 12.02
CA VAL A 329 -21.38 -13.09 12.35
C VAL A 329 -21.47 -13.31 13.86
N LEU A 330 -20.36 -13.20 14.58
CA LEU A 330 -20.33 -13.30 16.03
C LEU A 330 -21.15 -12.18 16.67
N SER A 331 -20.95 -10.93 16.24
CA SER A 331 -21.72 -9.77 16.70
C SER A 331 -23.22 -9.96 16.49
N TRP A 332 -23.63 -10.43 15.30
CA TRP A 332 -25.04 -10.70 14.99
C TRP A 332 -25.61 -11.81 15.88
N SER A 333 -24.88 -12.92 16.05
CA SER A 333 -25.31 -14.07 16.83
C SER A 333 -25.48 -13.71 18.31
N LEU A 334 -24.55 -12.94 18.87
CA LEU A 334 -24.62 -12.41 20.23
C LEU A 334 -25.80 -11.44 20.39
N PHE A 335 -26.04 -10.59 19.41
CA PHE A 335 -27.12 -9.61 19.44
C PHE A 335 -28.49 -10.29 19.39
N ALA A 336 -28.74 -11.10 18.36
CA ALA A 336 -30.03 -11.72 18.10
C ALA A 336 -30.35 -12.88 19.08
N GLY A 337 -29.34 -13.61 19.55
CA GLY A 337 -29.53 -14.79 20.41
C GLY A 337 -29.38 -14.53 21.91
N ALA A 338 -28.53 -13.58 22.30
CA ALA A 338 -28.15 -13.38 23.71
C ALA A 338 -28.35 -11.94 24.21
N ARG A 339 -28.86 -11.02 23.39
CA ARG A 339 -29.01 -9.58 23.70
C ARG A 339 -27.69 -8.90 24.07
N TRP A 340 -26.59 -9.32 23.45
CA TRP A 340 -25.27 -8.75 23.67
C TRP A 340 -24.83 -7.92 22.47
N TRP A 341 -24.50 -6.65 22.72
CA TRP A 341 -23.99 -5.75 21.71
C TRP A 341 -22.46 -5.77 21.68
N LEU A 342 -21.92 -6.48 20.70
CA LEU A 342 -20.52 -6.40 20.28
C LEU A 342 -20.44 -5.51 19.03
N PRO A 343 -20.00 -4.24 19.15
CA PRO A 343 -19.93 -3.32 18.02
C PRO A 343 -18.97 -3.86 16.94
N PRO A 344 -19.43 -4.14 15.71
CA PRO A 344 -18.61 -4.83 14.70
C PRO A 344 -17.71 -3.88 13.90
N VAL A 345 -18.04 -2.59 13.77
CA VAL A 345 -17.39 -1.69 12.80
C VAL A 345 -15.92 -1.44 13.17
N GLY A 346 -15.65 -1.12 14.43
CA GLY A 346 -14.32 -0.86 14.96
C GLY A 346 -13.40 -2.07 14.83
N PRO A 347 -13.78 -3.26 15.34
CA PRO A 347 -13.00 -4.48 15.14
C PRO A 347 -12.72 -4.83 13.68
N VAL A 348 -13.72 -4.75 12.79
CA VAL A 348 -13.53 -5.02 11.36
C VAL A 348 -12.54 -4.04 10.74
N ALA A 349 -12.69 -2.74 11.02
CA ALA A 349 -11.76 -1.72 10.54
C ALA A 349 -10.33 -1.92 11.07
N ALA A 350 -10.19 -2.30 12.35
CA ALA A 350 -8.90 -2.60 12.96
C ALA A 350 -8.22 -3.82 12.34
N LEU A 351 -8.96 -4.89 12.04
CA LEU A 351 -8.44 -6.07 11.35
C LEU A 351 -8.04 -5.76 9.90
N ALA A 352 -8.83 -4.95 9.20
CA ALA A 352 -8.50 -4.49 7.85
C ALA A 352 -7.21 -3.66 7.84
N ALA A 353 -7.04 -2.74 8.81
CA ALA A 353 -5.82 -1.95 8.96
C ALA A 353 -4.60 -2.81 9.32
N ALA A 354 -4.76 -3.80 10.21
CA ALA A 354 -3.70 -4.75 10.55
C ALA A 354 -3.25 -5.54 9.30
N ALA A 355 -4.19 -6.05 8.51
CA ALA A 355 -3.92 -6.76 7.27
C ALA A 355 -3.24 -5.88 6.20
N ALA A 356 -3.65 -4.62 6.09
CA ALA A 356 -3.01 -3.64 5.20
C ALA A 356 -1.56 -3.34 5.63
N ALA A 357 -1.32 -3.17 6.94
CA ALA A 357 0.01 -2.90 7.48
C ALA A 357 0.98 -4.06 7.23
N THR A 358 0.56 -5.31 7.49
CA THR A 358 1.40 -6.49 7.21
C THR A 358 1.63 -6.68 5.72
N GLY A 359 0.59 -6.49 4.90
CA GLY A 359 0.68 -6.54 3.43
C GLY A 359 1.68 -5.53 2.86
N LEU A 360 1.65 -4.28 3.34
CA LEU A 360 2.58 -3.23 2.93
C LEU A 360 4.04 -3.57 3.29
N LEU A 361 4.29 -4.05 4.51
CA LEU A 361 5.63 -4.46 4.93
C LEU A 361 6.16 -5.63 4.09
N HIS A 362 5.31 -6.61 3.79
CA HIS A 362 5.66 -7.73 2.92
C HIS A 362 5.96 -7.25 1.49
N PHE A 363 5.15 -6.34 0.94
CA PHE A 363 5.40 -5.77 -0.38
C PHE A 363 6.75 -5.03 -0.45
N VAL A 364 7.06 -4.22 0.57
CA VAL A 364 8.34 -3.50 0.65
C VAL A 364 9.53 -4.46 0.77
N SER A 365 9.42 -5.52 1.57
CA SER A 365 10.51 -6.50 1.75
C SER A 365 10.78 -7.29 0.46
N VAL A 366 9.73 -7.75 -0.23
CA VAL A 366 9.82 -8.42 -1.52
C VAL A 366 10.47 -7.51 -2.57
N ARG A 367 10.07 -6.24 -2.64
CA ARG A 367 10.64 -5.26 -3.59
C ARG A 367 12.12 -4.99 -3.34
N ARG A 368 12.54 -4.87 -2.07
CA ARG A 368 13.96 -4.70 -1.70
C ARG A 368 14.79 -5.92 -2.11
N ARG A 369 14.27 -7.13 -1.89
CA ARG A 369 14.94 -8.38 -2.26
C ARG A 369 15.13 -8.49 -3.78
N SER A 370 14.11 -8.15 -4.55
CA SER A 370 14.18 -8.14 -6.02
C SER A 370 15.24 -7.15 -6.54
N ARG A 371 15.29 -5.92 -6.01
CA ARG A 371 16.33 -4.94 -6.38
C ARG A 371 17.74 -5.43 -6.06
N ARG A 372 17.93 -6.04 -4.88
CA ARG A 372 19.25 -6.57 -4.48
C ARG A 372 19.71 -7.72 -5.37
N MET A 373 18.79 -8.61 -5.75
CA MET A 373 19.09 -9.68 -6.71
C MET A 373 19.49 -9.11 -8.07
N ARG A 374 18.77 -8.12 -8.61
CA ARG A 374 19.14 -7.47 -9.88
C ARG A 374 20.55 -6.87 -9.85
N GLY A 375 20.92 -6.20 -8.77
CA GLY A 375 22.27 -5.64 -8.61
C GLY A 375 23.37 -6.70 -8.54
N LEU A 376 23.09 -7.89 -8.00
CA LEU A 376 24.04 -9.01 -8.00
C LEU A 376 24.19 -9.66 -9.38
N PHE A 377 23.10 -9.79 -10.15
CA PHE A 377 23.17 -10.35 -11.51
C PHE A 377 23.85 -9.42 -12.52
N ALA A 378 23.72 -8.10 -12.37
CA ALA A 378 24.37 -7.10 -13.22
C ALA A 378 25.91 -7.08 -13.13
N GLN A 379 26.50 -7.76 -12.14
CA GLN A 379 27.96 -7.91 -12.03
C GLN A 379 28.52 -9.06 -12.90
N TYR A 380 27.65 -9.96 -13.38
CA TYR A 380 28.06 -11.16 -14.13
C TYR A 380 27.51 -11.20 -15.55
N VAL A 381 26.59 -10.29 -15.89
CA VAL A 381 25.95 -10.17 -17.20
C VAL A 381 25.78 -8.67 -17.49
N PRO A 382 26.16 -8.17 -18.68
CA PRO A 382 25.97 -6.75 -19.04
C PRO A 382 24.55 -6.28 -18.72
N ALA A 383 24.41 -5.07 -18.17
CA ALA A 383 23.15 -4.55 -17.64
C ALA A 383 22.04 -4.54 -18.70
N GLU A 384 22.43 -4.32 -19.96
CA GLU A 384 21.58 -4.28 -21.14
C GLU A 384 20.99 -5.66 -21.46
N VAL A 385 21.79 -6.72 -21.31
CA VAL A 385 21.34 -8.12 -21.49
C VAL A 385 20.42 -8.54 -20.34
N VAL A 386 20.70 -8.11 -19.10
CA VAL A 386 19.80 -8.35 -17.95
C VAL A 386 18.44 -7.66 -18.13
N ALA A 387 18.42 -6.43 -18.66
CA ALA A 387 17.19 -5.71 -18.94
C ALA A 387 16.33 -6.46 -19.98
N GLN A 388 16.94 -6.91 -21.08
CA GLN A 388 16.26 -7.71 -22.11
C GLN A 388 15.77 -9.06 -21.59
N LEU A 389 16.55 -9.73 -20.73
CA LEU A 389 16.19 -10.99 -20.06
C LEU A 389 14.93 -10.87 -19.19
N VAL A 390 14.76 -9.74 -18.50
CA VAL A 390 13.59 -9.48 -17.65
C VAL A 390 12.33 -9.23 -18.49
N GLU A 391 12.48 -8.53 -19.62
CA GLU A 391 11.36 -8.22 -20.51
C GLU A 391 10.93 -9.44 -21.35
N GLN A 392 11.88 -10.25 -21.79
CA GLN A 392 11.63 -11.41 -22.66
C GLN A 392 12.51 -12.60 -22.28
N PRO A 393 12.08 -13.43 -21.29
CA PRO A 393 12.85 -14.58 -20.83
C PRO A 393 13.19 -15.60 -21.92
N GLY A 394 12.40 -15.64 -23.01
CA GLY A 394 12.55 -16.59 -24.12
C GLY A 394 13.66 -16.28 -25.10
N LEU A 395 14.30 -15.10 -25.05
CA LEU A 395 15.39 -14.70 -25.94
C LEU A 395 16.73 -15.38 -25.61
N VAL A 396 16.86 -15.99 -24.42
CA VAL A 396 18.11 -16.65 -24.02
C VAL A 396 18.13 -18.09 -24.51
N ARG A 397 18.47 -18.23 -25.79
CA ARG A 397 18.85 -19.50 -26.42
C ARG A 397 20.27 -19.37 -26.97
N LEU A 398 20.96 -20.50 -27.07
CA LEU A 398 22.21 -20.57 -27.82
C LEU A 398 21.98 -20.13 -29.25
N GLY A 399 22.90 -19.34 -29.78
CA GLY A 399 22.79 -18.73 -31.09
C GLY A 399 23.22 -17.27 -31.06
N GLY A 400 23.51 -16.76 -32.24
CA GLY A 400 23.86 -15.37 -32.45
C GLY A 400 23.48 -14.94 -33.85
N GLU A 401 23.50 -13.64 -34.05
CA GLU A 401 23.23 -13.02 -35.33
C GLU A 401 24.51 -12.42 -35.90
N ALA A 402 24.68 -12.52 -37.22
CA ALA A 402 25.77 -11.86 -37.90
C ALA A 402 25.52 -10.35 -37.87
N ARG A 403 26.37 -9.62 -37.15
CA ARG A 403 26.28 -8.17 -37.02
C ARG A 403 27.60 -7.52 -37.40
N GLU A 404 27.50 -6.33 -37.96
CA GLU A 404 28.64 -5.46 -38.13
C GLU A 404 28.99 -4.84 -36.78
N VAL A 405 30.23 -5.04 -36.35
CA VAL A 405 30.73 -4.58 -35.05
C VAL A 405 32.15 -4.04 -35.18
N THR A 406 32.54 -3.19 -34.25
CA THR A 406 33.97 -2.90 -34.01
C THR A 406 34.40 -3.63 -32.76
N VAL A 407 35.43 -4.46 -32.88
CA VAL A 407 36.00 -5.23 -31.78
C VAL A 407 37.30 -4.57 -31.35
N MET A 408 37.48 -4.48 -30.03
CA MET A 408 38.68 -4.00 -29.37
C MET A 408 39.28 -5.12 -28.53
N PHE A 409 40.60 -5.28 -28.64
CA PHE A 409 41.40 -6.01 -27.68
C PHE A 409 42.42 -5.06 -27.06
N THR A 410 42.61 -5.18 -25.75
CA THR A 410 43.69 -4.53 -25.02
C THR A 410 44.64 -5.56 -24.41
N ASP A 411 45.85 -5.14 -24.11
CA ASP A 411 46.85 -5.94 -23.38
C ASP A 411 47.80 -4.99 -22.64
N LEU A 412 48.33 -5.41 -21.48
CA LEU A 412 49.32 -4.63 -20.76
C LEU A 412 50.73 -5.01 -21.24
N ALA A 413 51.45 -4.04 -21.81
CA ALA A 413 52.76 -4.30 -22.37
C ALA A 413 53.76 -4.72 -21.28
N GLY A 414 54.35 -5.90 -21.43
CA GLY A 414 55.33 -6.46 -20.49
C GLY A 414 54.75 -6.98 -19.18
N PHE A 415 53.42 -7.16 -19.09
CA PHE A 415 52.77 -7.58 -17.86
C PHE A 415 53.15 -8.99 -17.39
N THR A 416 53.39 -9.95 -18.29
CA THR A 416 53.85 -11.29 -17.88
C THR A 416 55.10 -11.21 -17.01
N GLY A 417 56.15 -10.50 -17.48
CA GLY A 417 57.36 -10.31 -16.70
C GLY A 417 57.15 -9.43 -15.46
N LEU A 418 56.12 -8.57 -15.46
CA LEU A 418 55.73 -7.81 -14.27
C LEU A 418 55.12 -8.72 -13.19
N SER A 419 54.21 -9.61 -13.59
CA SER A 419 53.47 -10.52 -12.70
C SER A 419 54.38 -11.54 -12.02
N GLU A 420 55.50 -11.93 -12.67
CA GLU A 420 56.53 -12.77 -12.06
C GLU A 420 57.29 -12.08 -10.91
N ARG A 421 57.29 -10.74 -10.87
CA ARG A 421 57.98 -9.93 -9.85
C ARG A 421 57.06 -9.43 -8.75
N LEU A 422 55.75 -9.44 -8.97
CA LEU A 422 54.74 -8.98 -8.01
C LEU A 422 54.21 -10.15 -7.18
N SER A 423 53.72 -9.86 -5.96
CA SER A 423 52.92 -10.85 -5.23
C SER A 423 51.58 -11.10 -5.93
N ALA A 424 50.90 -12.18 -5.58
CA ALA A 424 49.55 -12.48 -6.10
C ALA A 424 48.56 -11.36 -5.74
N GLU A 425 48.64 -10.83 -4.52
CA GLU A 425 47.81 -9.72 -4.03
C GLU A 425 48.09 -8.43 -4.82
N GLN A 426 49.36 -8.09 -5.01
CA GLN A 426 49.75 -6.91 -5.80
C GLN A 426 49.35 -7.04 -7.27
N THR A 427 49.43 -8.25 -7.84
CA THR A 427 48.99 -8.52 -9.21
C THR A 427 47.49 -8.27 -9.34
N VAL A 428 46.68 -8.78 -8.40
CA VAL A 428 45.23 -8.54 -8.37
C VAL A 428 44.92 -7.06 -8.14
N GLU A 429 45.69 -6.37 -7.30
CA GLU A 429 45.55 -4.93 -7.04
C GLU A 429 45.77 -4.09 -8.31
N VAL A 430 46.83 -4.37 -9.06
CA VAL A 430 47.12 -3.72 -10.36
C VAL A 430 46.02 -4.01 -11.38
N LEU A 431 45.63 -5.28 -11.55
CA LEU A 431 44.57 -5.66 -12.49
C LEU A 431 43.23 -5.02 -12.14
N THR A 432 42.88 -5.00 -10.85
CA THR A 432 41.63 -4.39 -10.38
C THR A 432 41.63 -2.88 -10.63
N ALA A 433 42.75 -2.19 -10.36
CA ALA A 433 42.89 -0.76 -10.65
C ALA A 433 42.76 -0.49 -12.16
N TYR A 434 43.43 -1.30 -12.98
CA TYR A 434 43.34 -1.22 -14.45
C TYR A 434 41.91 -1.43 -14.96
N PHE A 435 41.22 -2.51 -14.58
CA PHE A 435 39.85 -2.76 -15.02
C PHE A 435 38.87 -1.68 -14.54
N ASN A 436 39.04 -1.17 -13.32
CA ASN A 436 38.20 -0.09 -12.79
C ASN A 436 38.42 1.25 -13.50
N ALA A 437 39.62 1.50 -14.04
CA ALA A 437 39.90 2.69 -14.82
C ALA A 437 39.37 2.58 -16.26
N MET A 438 39.52 1.41 -16.90
CA MET A 438 39.19 1.22 -18.32
C MET A 438 37.71 0.94 -18.59
N THR A 439 37.07 0.11 -17.77
CA THR A 439 35.68 -0.34 -18.00
C THR A 439 34.67 0.82 -18.05
N PRO A 440 34.76 1.84 -17.17
CA PRO A 440 33.87 3.00 -17.28
C PRO A 440 34.05 3.80 -18.57
N VAL A 441 35.27 3.86 -19.13
CA VAL A 441 35.53 4.54 -20.41
C VAL A 441 34.83 3.79 -21.55
N ILE A 442 35.00 2.46 -21.61
CA ILE A 442 34.33 1.61 -22.61
C ILE A 442 32.81 1.83 -22.59
N HIS A 443 32.19 1.77 -21.41
CA HIS A 443 30.74 1.97 -21.28
C HIS A 443 30.28 3.38 -21.61
N ARG A 444 31.07 4.41 -21.29
CA ARG A 444 30.73 5.82 -21.60
C ARG A 444 30.61 6.07 -23.09
N HIS A 445 31.43 5.37 -23.88
CA HIS A 445 31.38 5.37 -25.34
C HIS A 445 30.45 4.27 -25.90
N GLY A 446 29.52 3.73 -25.11
CA GLY A 446 28.53 2.76 -25.60
C GLY A 446 29.07 1.36 -25.92
N GLY A 447 30.28 1.04 -25.45
CA GLY A 447 30.89 -0.27 -25.64
C GLY A 447 30.37 -1.31 -24.65
N THR A 448 30.35 -2.56 -25.09
CA THR A 448 30.05 -3.72 -24.24
C THR A 448 31.35 -4.46 -23.93
N VAL A 449 31.72 -4.56 -22.65
CA VAL A 449 32.81 -5.44 -22.22
C VAL A 449 32.33 -6.88 -22.30
N ASP A 450 33.00 -7.68 -23.13
CA ASP A 450 32.70 -9.10 -23.29
C ASP A 450 33.27 -9.89 -22.11
N LYS A 451 34.60 -9.80 -21.93
CA LYS A 451 35.31 -10.49 -20.85
C LYS A 451 36.70 -9.91 -20.60
N TYR A 452 37.24 -10.25 -19.43
CA TYR A 452 38.65 -10.09 -19.10
C TYR A 452 39.40 -11.41 -19.38
N ILE A 453 40.56 -11.33 -20.03
CA ILE A 453 41.39 -12.49 -20.39
C ILE A 453 42.80 -12.26 -19.85
N GLY A 454 43.07 -12.68 -18.61
CA GLY A 454 44.32 -12.31 -17.95
C GLY A 454 44.36 -10.81 -17.67
N ASP A 455 45.28 -10.09 -18.29
CA ASP A 455 45.43 -8.63 -18.29
C ASP A 455 44.77 -7.93 -19.47
N ALA A 456 44.19 -8.69 -20.41
CA ALA A 456 43.51 -8.17 -21.58
C ALA A 456 42.03 -7.86 -21.32
N ILE A 457 41.51 -6.82 -21.98
CA ILE A 457 40.08 -6.52 -22.06
C ILE A 457 39.62 -6.78 -23.50
N MET A 458 38.57 -7.58 -23.64
CA MET A 458 37.84 -7.72 -24.90
C MET A 458 36.53 -6.95 -24.82
N ALA A 459 36.32 -6.03 -25.75
CA ALA A 459 35.10 -5.23 -25.86
C ALA A 459 34.64 -5.09 -27.31
N PHE A 460 33.36 -4.80 -27.52
CA PHE A 460 32.82 -4.53 -28.85
C PHE A 460 31.71 -3.47 -28.84
N TRP A 461 31.50 -2.86 -29.99
CA TRP A 461 30.47 -1.85 -30.28
C TRP A 461 29.59 -2.31 -31.44
N GLY A 462 28.34 -1.84 -31.50
CA GLY A 462 27.35 -2.25 -32.51
C GLY A 462 26.43 -3.41 -32.08
N ALA A 463 26.63 -3.94 -30.87
CA ALA A 463 25.75 -4.92 -30.23
C ALA A 463 25.84 -4.81 -28.68
N PRO A 464 24.80 -5.19 -27.91
CA PRO A 464 23.50 -5.72 -28.35
C PRO A 464 22.57 -4.67 -28.98
N LEU A 465 22.83 -3.38 -28.73
CA LEU A 465 22.09 -2.29 -29.35
C LEU A 465 22.77 -1.88 -30.67
N PRO A 466 22.00 -1.59 -31.74
CA PRO A 466 22.56 -1.10 -32.99
C PRO A 466 23.17 0.28 -32.77
N ASP A 467 24.40 0.46 -33.27
CA ASP A 467 25.14 1.71 -33.20
C ASP A 467 25.78 1.98 -34.56
N PRO A 468 25.21 2.88 -35.39
CA PRO A 468 25.78 3.21 -36.70
C PRO A 468 27.18 3.86 -36.62
N ALA A 469 27.55 4.43 -35.47
CA ALA A 469 28.83 5.08 -35.24
C ALA A 469 29.79 4.21 -34.41
N HIS A 470 29.56 2.89 -34.36
CA HIS A 470 30.31 1.94 -33.55
C HIS A 470 31.85 2.04 -33.71
N ALA A 471 32.33 2.32 -34.92
CA ALA A 471 33.76 2.49 -35.19
C ALA A 471 34.33 3.78 -34.58
N GLU A 472 33.59 4.90 -34.67
CA GLU A 472 33.99 6.17 -34.07
C GLU A 472 34.03 6.06 -32.55
N HIS A 473 32.98 5.53 -31.94
CA HIS A 473 32.90 5.35 -30.50
C HIS A 473 34.02 4.46 -29.96
N ALA A 474 34.34 3.36 -30.65
CA ALA A 474 35.44 2.48 -30.26
C ALA A 474 36.81 3.18 -30.32
N VAL A 475 37.07 3.99 -31.37
CA VAL A 475 38.32 4.72 -31.50
C VAL A 475 38.43 5.84 -30.46
N ARG A 476 37.34 6.57 -30.19
CA ARG A 476 37.32 7.58 -29.11
C ARG A 476 37.54 6.95 -27.74
N ALA A 477 36.94 5.79 -27.48
CA ALA A 477 37.20 5.02 -26.28
C ALA A 477 38.67 4.62 -26.17
N ALA A 478 39.28 4.15 -27.26
CA ALA A 478 40.70 3.79 -27.28
C ALA A 478 41.62 4.97 -26.91
N ILE A 479 41.34 6.15 -27.47
CA ILE A 479 42.08 7.39 -27.18
C ILE A 479 41.93 7.77 -25.71
N GLU A 480 40.69 7.84 -25.19
CA GLU A 480 40.46 8.18 -23.78
C GLU A 480 41.04 7.14 -22.83
N MET A 481 41.02 5.85 -23.19
CA MET A 481 41.65 4.80 -22.39
C MET A 481 43.17 4.96 -22.33
N GLN A 482 43.82 5.37 -23.42
CA GLN A 482 45.25 5.72 -23.40
C GLN A 482 45.51 6.94 -22.51
N GLU A 483 44.68 7.98 -22.57
CA GLU A 483 44.79 9.16 -21.70
C GLU A 483 44.61 8.79 -20.22
N ALA A 484 43.68 7.88 -19.91
CA ALA A 484 43.41 7.39 -18.56
C ALA A 484 44.56 6.58 -17.96
N MET A 485 45.51 6.09 -18.76
CA MET A 485 46.71 5.40 -18.25
C MET A 485 47.63 6.34 -17.48
N HIS A 486 47.65 7.64 -17.81
CA HIS A 486 48.51 8.63 -17.15
C HIS A 486 48.18 8.81 -15.64
N PRO A 487 46.94 9.16 -15.26
CA PRO A 487 46.58 9.26 -13.84
C PRO A 487 46.70 7.91 -13.12
N LEU A 488 46.34 6.80 -13.79
CA LEU A 488 46.45 5.45 -13.21
C LEU A 488 47.90 5.09 -12.87
N ALA A 489 48.87 5.42 -13.73
CA ALA A 489 50.28 5.20 -13.46
C ALA A 489 50.75 5.99 -12.22
N GLY A 490 50.23 7.20 -12.02
CA GLY A 490 50.47 8.01 -10.81
C GLY A 490 49.92 7.34 -9.55
N GLU A 491 48.65 6.91 -9.58
CA GLU A 491 47.99 6.23 -8.45
C GLU A 491 48.70 4.92 -8.05
N LEU A 492 49.16 4.15 -9.03
CA LEU A 492 49.96 2.95 -8.78
C LEU A 492 51.32 3.31 -8.15
N GLY A 493 51.97 4.36 -8.63
CA GLY A 493 53.23 4.86 -8.09
C GLY A 493 53.14 5.29 -6.62
N GLU A 494 52.06 5.99 -6.22
CA GLU A 494 51.80 6.38 -4.82
C GLU A 494 51.67 5.16 -3.89
N ARG A 495 51.25 4.01 -4.43
CA ARG A 495 51.12 2.73 -3.71
C ARG A 495 52.39 1.88 -3.78
N GLY A 496 53.46 2.39 -4.38
CA GLY A 496 54.72 1.66 -4.59
C GLY A 496 54.63 0.56 -5.64
N LEU A 497 53.63 0.61 -6.53
CA LEU A 497 53.44 -0.35 -7.61
C LEU A 497 54.06 0.18 -8.92
N PRO A 498 54.55 -0.71 -9.79
CA PRO A 498 55.19 -0.33 -11.04
C PRO A 498 54.20 0.28 -12.04
N PRO A 499 54.65 1.21 -12.91
CA PRO A 499 53.81 1.75 -13.96
C PRO A 499 53.47 0.68 -15.00
N ILE A 500 52.28 0.79 -15.59
CA ILE A 500 51.78 -0.09 -16.64
C ILE A 500 51.50 0.72 -17.91
N THR A 501 51.65 0.07 -19.06
CA THR A 501 51.35 0.65 -20.38
C THR A 501 50.44 -0.31 -21.13
N MET A 502 49.56 0.22 -21.97
CA MET A 502 48.52 -0.56 -22.63
C MET A 502 48.66 -0.46 -24.14
N ARG A 503 48.40 -1.57 -24.82
CA ARG A 503 48.28 -1.65 -26.27
C ARG A 503 46.84 -1.99 -26.63
N ILE A 504 46.35 -1.41 -27.73
CA ILE A 504 44.97 -1.56 -28.18
C ILE A 504 44.95 -1.91 -29.67
N GLY A 505 44.20 -2.95 -30.04
CA GLY A 505 43.91 -3.32 -31.41
C GLY A 505 42.43 -3.18 -31.73
N LEU A 506 42.10 -2.49 -32.82
CA LEU A 506 40.72 -2.30 -33.29
C LEU A 506 40.50 -2.80 -34.71
N HIS A 507 39.43 -3.58 -34.91
CA HIS A 507 39.00 -3.97 -36.24
C HIS A 507 37.47 -3.95 -36.36
N SER A 508 36.98 -3.48 -37.51
CA SER A 508 35.56 -3.41 -37.83
C SER A 508 35.22 -4.40 -38.92
N GLY A 509 34.19 -5.20 -38.70
CA GLY A 509 33.79 -6.26 -39.62
C GLY A 509 32.56 -7.02 -39.12
N THR A 510 32.12 -7.99 -39.90
CA THR A 510 31.00 -8.86 -39.52
C THR A 510 31.48 -9.91 -38.51
N ALA A 511 30.78 -10.04 -37.39
CA ALA A 511 30.98 -11.10 -36.40
C ALA A 511 29.64 -11.69 -35.98
N VAL A 512 29.64 -12.94 -35.52
CA VAL A 512 28.46 -13.53 -34.89
C VAL A 512 28.42 -13.07 -33.45
N VAL A 513 27.40 -12.33 -33.06
CA VAL A 513 27.21 -11.85 -31.68
C VAL A 513 25.98 -12.53 -31.09
N GLY A 514 26.13 -13.13 -29.91
CA GLY A 514 25.03 -13.79 -29.23
C GLY A 514 25.49 -14.68 -28.07
N ASN A 515 24.62 -15.58 -27.63
CA ASN A 515 24.92 -16.53 -26.57
C ASN A 515 25.70 -17.71 -27.15
N VAL A 516 27.01 -17.77 -26.86
CA VAL A 516 27.90 -18.83 -27.32
C VAL A 516 28.40 -19.64 -26.14
N GLY A 517 28.38 -20.97 -26.26
CA GLY A 517 28.83 -21.90 -25.22
C GLY A 517 28.11 -23.24 -25.29
N SER A 518 27.97 -23.90 -24.14
CA SER A 518 27.15 -25.11 -23.97
C SER A 518 25.82 -24.79 -23.30
N ASP A 519 24.90 -25.76 -23.31
CA ASP A 519 23.58 -25.62 -22.64
C ASP A 519 23.69 -25.31 -21.14
N LEU A 520 24.81 -25.69 -20.50
CA LEU A 520 25.07 -25.47 -19.08
C LEU A 520 25.86 -24.18 -18.80
N ARG A 521 26.60 -23.68 -19.79
CA ARG A 521 27.46 -22.51 -19.63
C ARG A 521 27.65 -21.81 -20.97
N PHE A 522 27.03 -20.64 -21.10
CA PHE A 522 27.16 -19.75 -22.26
C PHE A 522 27.45 -18.32 -21.79
N SER A 523 28.00 -17.53 -22.69
CA SER A 523 28.25 -16.10 -22.49
C SER A 523 27.78 -15.34 -23.72
N TYR A 524 27.28 -14.12 -23.51
CA TYR A 524 26.99 -13.22 -24.61
C TYR A 524 28.31 -12.63 -25.12
N THR A 525 28.74 -13.03 -26.31
CA THR A 525 30.10 -12.77 -26.82
C THR A 525 30.10 -12.61 -28.34
N ALA A 526 31.14 -12.00 -28.89
CA ALA A 526 31.36 -11.92 -30.33
C ALA A 526 32.35 -13.01 -30.78
N VAL A 527 32.05 -13.69 -31.90
CA VAL A 527 32.91 -14.74 -32.47
C VAL A 527 33.03 -14.55 -33.98
N GLY A 528 34.24 -14.71 -34.50
CA GLY A 528 34.51 -14.68 -35.94
C GLY A 528 35.92 -14.20 -36.27
N ASP A 529 36.22 -14.16 -37.57
CA ASP A 529 37.50 -13.66 -38.09
C ASP A 529 37.77 -12.21 -37.66
N THR A 530 36.73 -11.37 -37.58
CA THR A 530 36.79 -9.98 -37.10
C THR A 530 37.42 -9.88 -35.70
N VAL A 531 37.05 -10.78 -34.79
CA VAL A 531 37.56 -10.82 -33.41
C VAL A 531 39.04 -11.18 -33.40
N ASN A 532 39.43 -12.18 -34.20
CA ASN A 532 40.82 -12.62 -34.30
C ASN A 532 41.74 -11.54 -34.89
N LEU A 533 41.27 -10.79 -35.89
CA LEU A 533 42.05 -9.71 -36.47
C LEU A 533 42.30 -8.56 -35.47
N ALA A 534 41.29 -8.16 -34.69
CA ALA A 534 41.46 -7.15 -33.64
C ALA A 534 42.52 -7.57 -32.61
N ALA A 535 42.46 -8.82 -32.13
CA ALA A 535 43.45 -9.36 -31.19
C ALA A 535 44.88 -9.37 -31.77
N ARG A 536 45.03 -9.66 -33.08
CA ARG A 536 46.34 -9.63 -33.74
C ARG A 536 46.87 -8.21 -33.95
N LEU A 537 45.99 -7.24 -34.19
CA LEU A 537 46.37 -5.83 -34.28
C LEU A 537 46.82 -5.28 -32.93
N GLU A 538 46.24 -5.73 -31.81
CA GLU A 538 46.75 -5.40 -30.48
C GLU A 538 48.22 -5.82 -30.40
N GLY A 539 48.52 -7.11 -30.62
CA GLY A 539 49.89 -7.61 -30.52
C GLY A 539 50.88 -6.92 -31.47
N ALA A 540 50.42 -6.53 -32.67
CA ALA A 540 51.21 -5.82 -33.66
C ALA A 540 51.72 -4.44 -33.19
N ASN A 541 51.09 -3.83 -32.17
CA ASN A 541 51.56 -2.57 -31.59
C ASN A 541 53.03 -2.66 -31.14
N LYS A 542 53.48 -3.84 -30.68
CA LYS A 542 54.88 -4.06 -30.26
C LYS A 542 55.87 -3.74 -31.38
N ALA A 543 55.51 -4.09 -32.61
CA ALA A 543 56.33 -3.80 -33.76
C ALA A 543 56.39 -2.27 -33.93
N PHE A 544 55.24 -1.64 -34.13
CA PHE A 544 55.16 -0.22 -34.49
C PHE A 544 55.48 0.75 -33.35
N GLY A 545 55.60 0.27 -32.11
CA GLY A 545 55.84 1.11 -30.93
C GLY A 545 54.66 2.02 -30.61
N THR A 546 53.45 1.63 -31.01
CA THR A 546 52.22 2.41 -30.84
C THR A 546 51.42 1.91 -29.64
N GLY A 547 50.52 2.75 -29.11
CA GLY A 547 49.52 2.34 -28.12
C GLY A 547 48.20 1.89 -28.75
N ILE A 548 47.88 2.36 -29.96
CA ILE A 548 46.64 2.03 -30.67
C ILE A 548 46.98 1.64 -32.11
N LEU A 549 46.42 0.52 -32.57
CA LEU A 549 46.40 0.15 -33.97
C LEU A 549 44.98 -0.16 -34.43
N LEU A 550 44.62 0.35 -35.60
CA LEU A 550 43.35 0.07 -36.24
C LEU A 550 43.51 -0.33 -37.70
N SER A 551 42.65 -1.24 -38.15
CA SER A 551 42.59 -1.67 -39.56
C SER A 551 42.03 -0.58 -40.48
N ASP A 552 42.31 -0.70 -41.77
CA ASP A 552 41.67 0.05 -42.85
C ASP A 552 40.14 -0.02 -42.82
N ALA A 553 39.57 -1.19 -42.49
CA ALA A 553 38.13 -1.33 -42.35
C ALA A 553 37.57 -0.42 -41.24
N THR A 554 38.26 -0.27 -40.12
CA THR A 554 37.88 0.69 -39.08
C THR A 554 38.08 2.12 -39.56
N ALA A 555 39.23 2.42 -40.17
CA ALA A 555 39.56 3.76 -40.67
C ALA A 555 38.53 4.30 -41.68
N ALA A 556 38.05 3.44 -42.59
CA ALA A 556 37.07 3.80 -43.61
C ALA A 556 35.68 4.19 -43.05
N ARG A 557 35.40 3.86 -41.78
CA ARG A 557 34.13 4.15 -41.10
C ARG A 557 34.21 5.36 -40.17
N LEU A 558 35.37 5.99 -40.05
CA LEU A 558 35.54 7.16 -39.18
C LEU A 558 35.12 8.46 -39.88
N PRO A 559 34.57 9.43 -39.13
CA PRO A 559 34.35 10.77 -39.66
C PRO A 559 35.68 11.51 -39.90
N PRO A 560 35.70 12.58 -40.71
CA PRO A 560 36.90 13.39 -40.97
C PRO A 560 37.54 14.02 -39.73
N GLY A 561 36.80 14.15 -38.63
CA GLY A 561 37.27 14.75 -37.37
C GLY A 561 38.15 13.86 -36.49
N LEU A 562 38.53 12.66 -36.96
CA LEU A 562 39.48 11.77 -36.29
C LEU A 562 40.70 11.56 -37.20
N PRO A 563 41.75 12.37 -37.06
CA PRO A 563 42.91 12.28 -37.94
C PRO A 563 43.71 11.01 -37.64
N LEU A 564 44.04 10.28 -38.71
CA LEU A 564 44.76 9.01 -38.66
C LEU A 564 46.08 9.10 -39.40
N ARG A 565 47.11 8.53 -38.80
CA ARG A 565 48.39 8.27 -39.44
C ARG A 565 48.44 6.83 -39.94
N VAL A 566 48.66 6.65 -41.23
CA VAL A 566 48.95 5.33 -41.80
C VAL A 566 50.39 4.92 -41.47
N LEU A 567 50.59 3.66 -41.09
CA LEU A 567 51.91 3.18 -40.68
C LEU A 567 52.47 2.18 -41.68
N ASP A 568 51.69 1.15 -42.02
CA ASP A 568 52.17 0.07 -42.88
C ASP A 568 51.02 -0.76 -43.48
N VAL A 569 51.38 -1.71 -44.34
CA VAL A 569 50.54 -2.80 -44.81
C VAL A 569 51.09 -4.10 -44.21
N VAL A 570 50.27 -4.82 -43.44
CA VAL A 570 50.69 -6.02 -42.71
C VAL A 570 49.89 -7.26 -43.14
N VAL A 571 50.54 -8.42 -43.14
CA VAL A 571 49.90 -9.72 -43.27
C VAL A 571 49.94 -10.41 -41.92
N VAL A 572 48.77 -10.63 -41.32
CA VAL A 572 48.64 -11.33 -40.04
C VAL A 572 48.68 -12.84 -40.27
N LYS A 573 49.30 -13.57 -39.33
CA LYS A 573 49.42 -15.04 -39.40
C LYS A 573 48.09 -15.72 -39.67
N GLY A 574 47.98 -16.47 -40.77
CA GLY A 574 46.76 -17.20 -41.15
C GLY A 574 45.76 -16.42 -42.00
N LYS A 575 46.11 -15.20 -42.47
CA LYS A 575 45.44 -14.54 -43.60
C LYS A 575 46.41 -14.36 -44.77
N SER A 576 45.91 -14.45 -45.99
CA SER A 576 46.63 -14.08 -47.21
C SER A 576 46.44 -12.61 -47.60
N GLU A 577 45.33 -11.99 -47.18
CA GLU A 577 45.00 -10.60 -47.52
C GLU A 577 45.79 -9.62 -46.64
N PRO A 578 46.52 -8.67 -47.24
CA PRO A 578 47.20 -7.61 -46.50
C PRO A 578 46.20 -6.59 -45.93
N VAL A 579 46.43 -6.16 -44.71
CA VAL A 579 45.63 -5.16 -44.00
C VAL A 579 46.48 -3.91 -43.80
N ARG A 580 45.97 -2.75 -44.18
CA ARG A 580 46.65 -1.49 -43.88
C ARG A 580 46.34 -1.09 -42.44
N VAL A 581 47.36 -0.64 -41.72
CA VAL A 581 47.25 -0.30 -40.29
C VAL A 581 47.50 1.17 -40.06
N PHE A 582 46.75 1.72 -39.10
CA PHE A 582 46.73 3.13 -38.77
C PHE A 582 46.82 3.31 -37.25
N THR A 583 47.24 4.51 -36.82
CA THR A 583 47.14 4.99 -35.44
C THR A 583 46.49 6.37 -35.44
N PRO A 584 45.70 6.75 -34.42
CA PRO A 584 45.29 8.13 -34.19
C PRO A 584 46.52 9.06 -34.13
N CYS A 585 46.45 10.22 -34.77
CA CYS A 585 47.55 11.18 -34.82
C CYS A 585 47.04 12.57 -35.25
N ASP A 586 47.27 13.59 -34.42
CA ASP A 586 46.84 14.97 -34.71
C ASP A 586 47.89 15.81 -35.47
N ASP A 587 49.09 15.28 -35.72
CA ASP A 587 50.15 16.01 -36.43
C ASP A 587 50.02 15.79 -37.95
N ASP A 588 49.62 16.85 -38.66
CA ASP A 588 49.39 16.86 -40.11
C ASP A 588 50.64 16.46 -40.90
N GLU A 589 51.83 16.96 -40.52
CA GLU A 589 53.08 16.66 -41.21
C GLU A 589 53.43 15.17 -41.07
N LEU A 590 53.24 14.60 -39.87
CA LEU A 590 53.46 13.17 -39.65
C LEU A 590 52.52 12.31 -40.48
N ARG A 591 51.25 12.71 -40.61
CA ARG A 591 50.25 11.98 -41.41
C ARG A 591 50.58 12.02 -42.90
N GLU A 592 50.85 13.22 -43.41
CA GLU A 592 51.14 13.44 -44.83
C GLU A 592 52.42 12.70 -45.26
N HIS A 593 53.51 12.86 -44.51
CA HIS A 593 54.75 12.19 -44.84
C HIS A 593 54.66 10.67 -44.67
N SER A 594 53.90 10.15 -43.71
CA SER A 594 53.72 8.70 -43.57
C SER A 594 52.90 8.11 -44.72
N ALA A 595 51.84 8.80 -45.15
CA ALA A 595 51.06 8.39 -46.31
C ALA A 595 51.88 8.42 -47.60
N ALA A 596 52.64 9.49 -47.82
CA ALA A 596 53.50 9.64 -48.99
C ALA A 596 54.64 8.61 -48.99
N ALA A 597 55.28 8.36 -47.85
CA ALA A 597 56.31 7.35 -47.69
C ALA A 597 55.80 5.94 -48.04
N LEU A 598 54.66 5.54 -47.46
CA LEU A 598 54.10 4.22 -47.70
C LEU A 598 53.62 4.05 -49.16
N ALA A 599 53.03 5.10 -49.76
CA ALA A 599 52.63 5.08 -51.16
C ALA A 599 53.83 5.00 -52.12
N ALA A 600 54.93 5.70 -51.83
CA ALA A 600 56.16 5.63 -52.59
C ALA A 600 56.82 4.26 -52.45
N PHE A 601 56.87 3.71 -51.23
CA PHE A 601 57.39 2.36 -50.95
C PHE A 601 56.60 1.30 -51.72
N GLY A 602 55.27 1.29 -51.61
CA GLY A 602 54.40 0.35 -52.34
C GLY A 602 54.51 0.45 -53.87
N ALA A 603 54.89 1.62 -54.40
CA ALA A 603 55.11 1.85 -55.82
C ALA A 603 56.56 1.58 -56.29
N GLY A 604 57.44 1.08 -55.42
CA GLY A 604 58.85 0.83 -55.75
C GLY A 604 59.72 2.09 -55.88
N ARG A 605 59.24 3.25 -55.43
CA ARG A 605 59.93 4.55 -55.53
C ARG A 605 60.80 4.79 -54.29
N TRP A 606 61.86 4.00 -54.14
CA TRP A 606 62.69 3.95 -52.92
C TRP A 606 63.23 5.31 -52.46
N GLN A 607 63.74 6.12 -53.40
CA GLN A 607 64.30 7.43 -53.09
C GLN A 607 63.24 8.38 -52.51
N GLN A 608 62.04 8.40 -53.09
CA GLN A 608 60.93 9.23 -52.60
C GLN A 608 60.42 8.75 -51.24
N ALA A 609 60.36 7.42 -51.04
CA ALA A 609 60.01 6.85 -49.74
C ALA A 609 61.01 7.26 -48.66
N GLN A 610 62.31 7.18 -48.96
CA GLN A 610 63.39 7.57 -48.06
C GLN A 610 63.36 9.07 -47.72
N GLU A 611 63.09 9.95 -48.68
CA GLU A 611 62.97 11.40 -48.45
C GLU A 611 61.84 11.74 -47.46
N HIS A 612 60.67 11.13 -47.65
CA HIS A 612 59.55 11.30 -46.72
C HIS A 612 59.82 10.69 -45.34
N LEU A 613 60.47 9.53 -45.27
CA LEU A 613 60.87 8.91 -44.00
C LEU A 613 61.92 9.72 -43.24
N GLN A 614 62.87 10.33 -43.94
CA GLN A 614 63.83 11.25 -43.33
C GLN A 614 63.14 12.52 -42.83
N ALA A 615 62.13 13.03 -43.53
CA ALA A 615 61.31 14.14 -43.04
C ALA A 615 60.58 13.77 -41.74
N LEU A 616 59.98 12.57 -41.67
CA LEU A 616 59.38 12.03 -40.44
C LEU A 616 60.39 11.93 -39.30
N LEU A 617 61.56 11.35 -39.56
CA LEU A 617 62.60 11.15 -38.54
C LEU A 617 63.27 12.46 -38.10
N ARG A 618 63.16 13.54 -38.86
CA ARG A 618 63.56 14.88 -38.36
C ARG A 618 62.56 15.40 -37.33
N ARG A 619 61.28 15.10 -37.49
CA ARG A 619 60.20 15.48 -36.58
C ARG A 619 60.17 14.59 -35.34
N GLU A 620 60.26 13.28 -35.55
CA GLU A 620 60.24 12.23 -34.52
C GLU A 620 61.43 11.26 -34.71
N PRO A 621 62.62 11.59 -34.16
CA PRO A 621 63.85 10.83 -34.43
C PRO A 621 63.85 9.38 -33.97
N ARG A 622 62.93 9.00 -33.08
CA ARG A 622 62.85 7.66 -32.48
C ARG A 622 61.59 6.89 -32.88
N ASP A 623 60.90 7.36 -33.91
CA ASP A 623 59.68 6.73 -34.40
C ASP A 623 59.92 5.29 -34.88
N PRO A 624 59.42 4.26 -34.16
CA PRO A 624 59.70 2.87 -34.50
C PRO A 624 59.02 2.42 -35.79
N ALA A 625 57.89 3.03 -36.16
CA ALA A 625 57.20 2.73 -37.41
C ALA A 625 57.97 3.29 -38.61
N ALA A 626 58.44 4.54 -38.51
CA ALA A 626 59.24 5.15 -39.58
C ALA A 626 60.60 4.47 -39.74
N LEU A 627 61.32 4.19 -38.64
CA LEU A 627 62.60 3.47 -38.68
C LEU A 627 62.45 2.09 -39.32
N ARG A 628 61.38 1.35 -39.01
CA ARG A 628 61.14 0.05 -39.62
C ARG A 628 60.81 0.15 -41.10
N LEU A 629 59.96 1.10 -41.50
CA LEU A 629 59.65 1.26 -42.93
C LEU A 629 60.91 1.66 -43.71
N LEU A 630 61.81 2.45 -43.12
CA LEU A 630 63.11 2.78 -43.69
C LEU A 630 64.00 1.54 -43.85
N GLU A 631 64.09 0.69 -42.82
CA GLU A 631 64.82 -0.57 -42.90
C GLU A 631 64.28 -1.45 -44.04
N ARG A 632 62.95 -1.49 -44.21
CA ARG A 632 62.32 -2.25 -45.30
C ARG A 632 62.59 -1.64 -46.67
N VAL A 633 62.66 -0.31 -46.79
CA VAL A 633 63.09 0.38 -48.02
C VAL A 633 64.52 -0.02 -48.37
N ASP A 634 65.43 -0.01 -47.38
CA ASP A 634 66.83 -0.38 -47.58
C ASP A 634 67.00 -1.86 -47.98
N GLN A 635 66.26 -2.76 -47.31
CA GLN A 635 66.21 -4.18 -47.65
C GLN A 635 65.66 -4.40 -49.07
N ALA A 636 64.57 -3.72 -49.44
CA ALA A 636 63.98 -3.82 -50.78
C ALA A 636 64.93 -3.30 -51.87
N ARG A 637 65.65 -2.20 -51.60
CA ARG A 637 66.64 -1.62 -52.51
C ARG A 637 67.85 -2.52 -52.73
N ALA A 638 68.22 -3.32 -51.74
CA ALA A 638 69.34 -4.25 -51.81
C ALA A 638 69.01 -5.56 -52.57
N LEU A 639 67.74 -5.81 -52.90
CA LEU A 639 67.34 -7.00 -53.64
C LEU A 639 67.78 -6.95 -55.11
N PRO A 640 68.18 -8.09 -55.72
CA PRO A 640 68.47 -8.17 -57.15
C PRO A 640 67.26 -7.79 -58.00
N ALA A 641 67.50 -7.20 -59.17
CA ALA A 641 66.44 -6.89 -60.13
C ALA A 641 65.66 -8.17 -60.51
N GLY A 642 64.34 -8.18 -60.25
CA GLY A 642 63.45 -9.31 -60.51
C GLY A 642 63.24 -10.28 -59.33
N ALA A 643 63.79 -10.01 -58.15
CA ALA A 643 63.47 -10.75 -56.93
C ALA A 643 62.00 -10.54 -56.52
N ASP A 644 61.36 -11.59 -56.01
CA ASP A 644 59.99 -11.53 -55.50
C ASP A 644 59.97 -10.69 -54.22
N TRP A 645 59.29 -9.54 -54.26
CA TRP A 645 59.23 -8.57 -53.17
C TRP A 645 57.77 -8.20 -52.89
N SER A 646 57.39 -8.20 -51.62
CA SER A 646 56.06 -7.82 -51.18
C SER A 646 56.11 -6.50 -50.39
N PRO A 647 55.21 -5.54 -50.71
CA PRO A 647 55.05 -4.32 -49.92
C PRO A 647 54.40 -4.60 -48.56
N ALA A 648 53.88 -5.80 -48.32
CA ALA A 648 53.23 -6.16 -47.06
C ALA A 648 54.19 -6.85 -46.08
N LEU A 649 54.15 -6.43 -44.82
CA LEU A 649 54.96 -6.97 -43.74
C LEU A 649 54.29 -8.20 -43.10
N ALA A 650 54.91 -9.37 -43.20
CA ALA A 650 54.42 -10.57 -42.53
C ALA A 650 54.73 -10.51 -41.02
N LEU A 651 53.68 -10.47 -40.17
CA LEU A 651 53.83 -10.27 -38.73
C LEU A 651 54.29 -11.53 -37.97
N ASP A 652 54.31 -12.70 -38.62
CA ASP A 652 54.82 -13.96 -38.08
C ASP A 652 56.36 -14.04 -38.05
N LYS A 653 57.04 -13.06 -38.66
CA LYS A 653 58.50 -12.89 -38.65
C LYS A 653 58.99 -11.84 -37.64
N LEU A 654 58.09 -11.36 -36.77
CA LEU A 654 58.34 -10.43 -35.65
C LEU A 654 58.17 -11.17 -34.32
#